data_AF-A0A427XJ22-F1
#
_entry.id   AF-A0A427XJ22-F1
#
_cell.length_a   1.000
_cell.length_b   1.000
_cell.length_c   1.000
_cell.angle_alpha   90.00
_cell.angle_beta   90.00
_cell.angle_gamma   90.00
#
_symmetry.space_group_name_H-M   'P 1'
#
loop_
_entity.id
_entity.type
_entity.pdbx_description
1 polymer ?
#
loop_
_entity_poly.entity_id
_entity_poly.type
_entity_poly.pdbx_seq_one_letter_code
_entity_poly.pdbx_strand_id
1 'polypeptide(L)'
;MTKALNSLLTTHDEGTYVAEINVDIPLINPDGLARCNVFRPKDTNDGARYPVLMTMGPYGKDIPYSDFHPASWNDVPEEQRSKYSAWETPDPFFWTTQGYVVVRVDERGLGQSPGFMDTMSSSTASDFAQCIEWAAVQPWCNGKVGLLGISYYAGSQWRVAARQPKGLTCIVPWEGMTDYLRDRCRQGGIYSNGFISFWWNRQVITNQYGLAGRAARRWGPDTIEGDLPADVLKANRRDQVIDNSEHCYSDDPYYASREYNLSEIEVPMLSVANLGGITLHLRGNVVGYLEAGSKNKWLHFVSGRHDIPFYLPEYVALQKSFLDAWLKGKDDRGWLEGPNVKVPAVNLLARKGNPGFNNTAAERTFTSRDEQEWPLARTEYTKFHLRPDTMTLGTEPQNEASTLETEGLTGQSFKFETAPFEEETEITGHILANLCMGVDTAPDLDVMVTLRHIDPKGDEVFYTGSSGDNVPVCKGHLRASLRKIETSSPRHKDFLPYRRYATADREWLEPHKKYDLLVELWPTSVTVDRGGKLILEVSPKDEQGSGKFTHNHPLDRNEKTHGGMNFLYFGEGLDNWLQLPIIPKAPRPFKTIVVGAGIAGLTTALALRGPGHEILVLEQTRMKTEVGAAIHVAPNASKILKKLGVNMLEHHGVICKGLHEYGADNQLHMKVNVEPEKIAGASWTLNHRVDLHNALRAATLSRKGPGSVPVIRGGAKVVAVNCDTGTVTLEDGEVVQGDLIVGADGIHSRIREAVTGEKMIASPSGLSAYRCLLPRDTIKDIPEAIELLNSEFGYLKILITDKQERIIMYPCRDRTVLNIVAVCPDSFMTEESSQSWNKAGNTNEMVAAFKSFPQWLQTLLSRAEAPGLWQLRDQDPLDNWVKGRAIVIGDAAHAMLPHQGQGGAQAIEDGEAIGAFFDHVQGAVSLEEVNTILKQVFDVRYKRASTVQAFSRVQAMPPKEDNGGHVNNSKMFMPWNWKYEGARDWQQRQKEGRADLDLDL
;
A
#
# COMPACT_ATOMS: atom_id res chain seq x y z
N MET A 1 34.24 35.32 30.76
CA MET A 1 35.05 35.06 29.55
C MET A 1 34.26 34.11 28.68
N THR A 2 33.72 34.58 27.56
CA THR A 2 33.02 33.74 26.59
C THR A 2 34.06 32.81 25.95
N LYS A 3 34.00 31.51 26.21
CA LYS A 3 34.85 30.54 25.50
C LYS A 3 34.56 30.64 24.01
N ALA A 4 35.58 30.46 23.17
CA ALA A 4 35.37 30.39 21.72
C ALA A 4 34.43 29.20 21.40
N LEU A 5 33.51 29.40 20.44
CA LEU A 5 32.66 28.32 19.92
C LEU A 5 33.53 27.14 19.46
N ASN A 6 33.08 25.92 19.76
CA ASN A 6 33.77 24.67 19.44
C ASN A 6 35.13 24.49 20.15
N SER A 7 35.39 25.20 21.25
CA SER A 7 36.60 24.98 22.05
C SER A 7 36.66 23.60 22.74
N LEU A 8 35.53 22.89 22.81
CA LEU A 8 35.41 21.55 23.39
C LEU A 8 35.22 20.44 22.34
N LEU A 9 35.24 20.80 21.05
CA LEU A 9 35.07 19.88 19.94
C LEU A 9 36.25 18.89 19.88
N THR A 10 35.93 17.61 19.73
CA THR A 10 36.91 16.57 19.41
C THR A 10 36.48 15.80 18.17
N THR A 11 37.43 15.36 17.35
CA THR A 11 37.17 14.66 16.08
C THR A 11 37.87 13.31 16.07
N HIS A 12 37.12 12.25 15.74
CA HIS A 12 37.61 10.88 15.65
C HIS A 12 37.37 10.33 14.24
N ASP A 13 38.40 9.70 13.66
CA ASP A 13 38.30 8.93 12.40
C ASP A 13 37.96 7.47 12.76
N GLU A 14 36.74 7.04 12.45
CA GLU A 14 36.24 5.69 12.76
C GLU A 14 36.29 4.78 11.50
N GLY A 15 37.19 5.11 10.55
CA GLY A 15 37.45 4.36 9.34
C GLY A 15 36.49 4.71 8.20
N THR A 16 35.20 4.44 8.36
CA THR A 16 34.17 4.67 7.32
C THR A 16 33.40 5.99 7.50
N TYR A 17 33.42 6.55 8.71
CA TYR A 17 32.78 7.81 9.06
C TYR A 17 33.66 8.61 10.03
N VAL A 18 33.35 9.91 10.17
CA VAL A 18 33.97 10.83 11.11
C VAL A 18 32.98 11.10 12.24
N ALA A 19 33.44 11.03 13.48
CA ALA A 19 32.68 11.41 14.68
C ALA A 19 33.22 12.72 15.25
N GLU A 20 32.41 13.77 15.21
CA GLU A 20 32.66 15.08 15.84
C GLU A 20 31.85 15.15 17.13
N ILE A 21 32.52 15.26 18.27
CA ILE A 21 31.91 15.18 19.61
C ILE A 21 31.96 16.55 20.28
N ASN A 22 30.84 16.97 20.86
CA ASN A 22 30.64 18.29 21.51
C ASN A 22 30.76 19.48 20.54
N VAL A 23 30.14 19.36 19.37
CA VAL A 23 29.93 20.50 18.47
C VAL A 23 28.92 21.45 19.10
N ASP A 24 29.30 22.72 19.18
CA ASP A 24 28.50 23.83 19.72
C ASP A 24 27.52 24.35 18.65
N ILE A 25 26.23 24.37 19.00
CA ILE A 25 25.15 25.00 18.23
C ILE A 25 24.75 26.30 18.95
N PRO A 26 25.10 27.49 18.42
CA PRO A 26 24.68 28.74 19.01
C PRO A 26 23.17 28.93 18.83
N LEU A 27 22.46 29.26 19.91
CA LEU A 27 21.03 29.54 19.90
C LEU A 27 20.80 31.06 19.98
N ILE A 28 19.68 31.55 19.46
CA ILE A 28 19.37 32.98 19.30
C ILE A 28 19.17 33.71 20.65
N ASN A 29 18.95 32.98 21.75
CA ASN A 29 18.92 33.57 23.08
C ASN A 29 20.34 33.99 23.53
N PRO A 30 20.54 35.15 24.19
CA PRO A 30 21.85 35.78 24.37
C PRO A 30 22.93 34.93 25.08
N ASP A 31 22.54 33.87 25.79
CA ASP A 31 23.44 32.90 26.44
C ASP A 31 23.13 31.43 26.05
N GLY A 32 22.34 31.21 24.99
CA GLY A 32 21.84 29.90 24.59
C GLY A 32 22.85 29.07 23.79
N LEU A 33 23.17 27.88 24.29
CA LEU A 33 24.07 26.93 23.64
C LEU A 33 23.50 25.52 23.75
N ALA A 34 23.40 24.81 22.63
CA ALA A 34 23.18 23.36 22.61
C ALA A 34 24.45 22.65 22.15
N ARG A 35 24.71 21.46 22.66
CA ARG A 35 25.83 20.60 22.25
C ARG A 35 25.34 19.34 21.58
N CYS A 36 26.00 19.01 20.48
CA CYS A 36 25.68 17.83 19.70
C CYS A 36 26.91 16.99 19.38
N ASN A 37 26.65 15.75 18.97
CA ASN A 37 27.60 14.91 18.27
C ASN A 37 27.15 14.78 16.81
N VAL A 38 28.08 14.90 15.88
CA VAL A 38 27.87 14.77 14.44
C VAL A 38 28.64 13.56 13.94
N PHE A 39 27.93 12.59 13.37
CA PHE A 39 28.51 11.40 12.76
C PHE A 39 28.24 11.44 11.26
N ARG A 40 29.28 11.63 10.45
CA ARG A 40 29.15 11.90 9.01
C ARG A 40 30.02 10.98 8.16
N PRO A 41 29.57 10.54 6.97
CA PRO A 41 30.39 9.74 6.04
C PRO A 41 31.73 10.43 5.74
N LYS A 42 32.81 9.65 5.63
CA LYS A 42 34.19 10.21 5.57
C LYS A 42 34.46 11.08 4.35
N ASP A 43 33.84 10.76 3.21
CA ASP A 43 33.92 11.51 1.95
C ASP A 43 33.25 12.90 2.00
N THR A 44 32.55 13.24 3.10
CA THR A 44 32.12 14.62 3.35
C THR A 44 33.30 15.58 3.55
N ASN A 45 34.48 15.10 3.92
CA ASN A 45 35.72 15.90 3.90
C ASN A 45 36.11 16.32 2.47
N ASP A 46 35.69 15.55 1.47
CA ASP A 46 35.96 15.78 0.04
C ASP A 46 34.82 16.54 -0.66
N GLY A 47 33.87 17.09 0.13
CA GLY A 47 32.77 17.91 -0.35
C GLY A 47 31.46 17.16 -0.64
N ALA A 48 31.39 15.85 -0.37
CA ALA A 48 30.13 15.10 -0.43
C ALA A 48 29.12 15.67 0.58
N ARG A 49 27.83 15.60 0.22
CA ARG A 49 26.73 16.11 1.06
C ARG A 49 25.64 15.07 1.21
N TYR A 50 25.19 14.87 2.45
CA TYR A 50 24.21 13.86 2.80
C TYR A 50 23.03 14.48 3.56
N PRO A 51 21.85 13.85 3.52
CA PRO A 51 20.76 14.24 4.41
C PRO A 51 21.07 13.87 5.86
N VAL A 52 20.39 14.54 6.78
CA VAL A 52 20.61 14.42 8.23
C VAL A 52 19.47 13.63 8.86
N LEU A 53 19.82 12.71 9.76
CA LEU A 53 18.92 12.15 10.77
C LEU A 53 19.24 12.80 12.10
N MET A 54 18.27 13.48 12.71
CA MET A 54 18.49 14.24 13.93
C MET A 54 17.61 13.79 15.09
N THR A 55 18.20 13.75 16.29
CA THR A 55 17.50 13.55 17.56
C THR A 55 17.91 14.62 18.56
N MET A 56 16.97 15.14 19.34
CA MET A 56 17.24 15.98 20.51
C MET A 56 16.42 15.50 21.70
N GLY A 57 17.05 15.36 22.87
CA GLY A 57 16.36 14.90 24.06
C GLY A 57 17.25 14.79 25.31
N PRO A 58 16.71 14.25 26.41
CA PRO A 58 17.31 14.37 27.74
C PRO A 58 18.19 13.21 28.16
N TYR A 59 18.22 12.10 27.40
CA TYR A 59 18.85 10.87 27.86
C TYR A 59 20.37 10.85 27.77
N GLY A 60 20.97 11.87 27.15
CA GLY A 60 22.42 12.00 27.03
C GLY A 60 22.94 11.38 25.73
N LYS A 61 23.43 12.23 24.83
CA LYS A 61 24.00 11.84 23.53
C LYS A 61 25.26 10.97 23.62
N ASP A 62 25.84 10.85 24.81
CA ASP A 62 27.10 10.17 25.11
C ASP A 62 26.94 8.94 26.03
N ILE A 63 25.71 8.51 26.34
CA ILE A 63 25.49 7.31 27.17
C ILE A 63 25.44 6.08 26.26
N PRO A 64 26.37 5.11 26.39
CA PRO A 64 26.33 3.90 25.60
C PRO A 64 25.08 3.07 25.89
N TYR A 65 24.44 2.55 24.85
CA TYR A 65 23.27 1.65 25.01
C TYR A 65 23.64 0.44 25.89
N SER A 66 24.81 -0.17 25.66
CA SER A 66 25.30 -1.30 26.45
C SER A 66 25.36 -1.04 27.96
N ASP A 67 25.56 0.22 28.39
CA ASP A 67 25.54 0.60 29.80
C ASP A 67 24.13 0.97 30.28
N PHE A 68 23.35 1.66 29.44
CA PHE A 68 22.02 2.11 29.79
C PHE A 68 21.02 0.96 29.98
N HIS A 69 21.07 -0.05 29.10
CA HIS A 69 20.18 -1.21 29.16
C HIS A 69 20.85 -2.50 28.61
N PRO A 70 21.77 -3.11 29.37
CA PRO A 70 22.61 -4.23 28.89
C PRO A 70 21.83 -5.45 28.36
N ALA A 71 20.68 -5.77 28.97
CA ALA A 71 19.87 -6.91 28.52
C ALA A 71 19.30 -6.68 27.11
N SER A 72 18.67 -5.52 26.89
CA SER A 72 18.11 -5.17 25.59
C SER A 72 19.18 -4.95 24.53
N TRP A 73 20.34 -4.40 24.89
CA TRP A 73 21.49 -4.29 24.00
C TRP A 73 21.85 -5.63 23.33
N ASN A 74 21.73 -6.75 24.04
CA ASN A 74 22.03 -8.07 23.47
C ASN A 74 21.00 -8.54 22.45
N ASP A 75 19.80 -7.98 22.46
CA ASP A 75 18.72 -8.28 21.51
C ASP A 75 18.77 -7.37 20.25
N VAL A 76 19.59 -6.30 20.27
CA VAL A 76 19.79 -5.42 19.11
C VAL A 76 20.61 -6.15 18.04
N PRO A 77 20.21 -6.09 16.74
CA PRO A 77 20.99 -6.67 15.65
C PRO A 77 22.45 -6.21 15.64
N GLU A 78 23.37 -7.12 15.31
CA GLU A 78 24.82 -6.90 15.36
C GLU A 78 25.28 -5.67 14.56
N GLU A 79 24.70 -5.45 13.38
CA GLU A 79 25.00 -4.31 12.52
C GLU A 79 24.70 -2.94 13.15
N GLN A 80 23.89 -2.88 14.21
CA GLN A 80 23.53 -1.66 14.93
C GLN A 80 24.09 -1.62 16.36
N ARG A 81 25.03 -2.51 16.69
CA ARG A 81 25.75 -2.56 17.96
C ARG A 81 27.13 -1.90 17.86
N SER A 82 27.16 -0.59 17.61
CA SER A 82 28.39 0.19 17.45
C SER A 82 28.87 0.88 18.75
N LYS A 83 30.10 1.37 18.73
CA LYS A 83 30.73 2.14 19.82
C LYS A 83 29.88 3.32 20.29
N TYR A 84 29.16 3.96 19.37
CA TYR A 84 28.38 5.16 19.65
C TYR A 84 26.88 4.89 19.72
N SER A 85 26.41 3.65 19.71
CA SER A 85 24.99 3.36 19.87
C SER A 85 24.44 3.91 21.18
N ALA A 86 23.28 4.56 21.13
CA ALA A 86 22.60 5.08 22.31
C ALA A 86 21.11 4.72 22.27
N TRP A 87 20.53 4.56 23.46
CA TRP A 87 19.13 4.19 23.68
C TRP A 87 18.17 5.04 22.84
N GLU A 88 17.23 4.39 22.14
CA GLU A 88 16.14 5.02 21.35
C GLU A 88 16.58 5.89 20.16
N THR A 89 17.85 5.86 19.77
CA THR A 89 18.39 6.66 18.66
C THR A 89 18.88 5.80 17.49
N PRO A 90 18.94 6.37 16.26
CA PRO A 90 19.58 5.73 15.11
C PRO A 90 21.06 5.43 15.39
N ASP A 91 21.52 4.21 15.07
CA ASP A 91 22.92 3.86 15.23
C ASP A 91 23.84 4.62 14.24
N PRO A 92 24.86 5.36 14.71
CA PRO A 92 25.71 6.15 13.82
C PRO A 92 26.48 5.34 12.77
N PHE A 93 27.01 4.17 13.12
CA PHE A 93 27.76 3.35 12.17
C PHE A 93 26.83 2.85 11.06
N PHE A 94 25.69 2.26 11.42
CA PHE A 94 24.73 1.78 10.43
C PHE A 94 24.27 2.90 9.50
N TRP A 95 23.73 4.01 10.04
CA TRP A 95 23.11 5.03 9.19
C TRP A 95 24.10 5.84 8.35
N THR A 96 25.36 6.01 8.80
CA THR A 96 26.41 6.62 7.96
C THR A 96 26.78 5.73 6.78
N THR A 97 26.84 4.41 6.94
CA THR A 97 27.02 3.48 5.81
C THR A 97 25.85 3.49 4.82
N GLN A 98 24.66 3.89 5.28
CA GLN A 98 23.49 4.09 4.42
C GLN A 98 23.48 5.47 3.72
N GLY A 99 24.51 6.30 3.90
CA GLY A 99 24.60 7.64 3.30
C GLY A 99 23.72 8.66 4.00
N TYR A 100 23.77 8.70 5.34
CA TYR A 100 23.17 9.75 6.17
C TYR A 100 24.22 10.36 7.10
N VAL A 101 24.03 11.62 7.49
CA VAL A 101 24.65 12.15 8.71
C VAL A 101 23.72 11.90 9.88
N VAL A 102 24.25 11.47 11.03
CA VAL A 102 23.49 11.36 12.28
C VAL A 102 23.90 12.49 13.22
N VAL A 103 22.95 13.29 13.69
CA VAL A 103 23.19 14.37 14.66
C VAL A 103 22.39 14.11 15.92
N ARG A 104 23.09 13.99 17.06
CA ARG A 104 22.45 13.81 18.37
C ARG A 104 22.73 15.01 19.26
N VAL A 105 21.67 15.65 19.72
CA VAL A 105 21.74 16.89 20.48
C VAL A 105 21.30 16.62 21.91
N ASP A 106 22.09 17.07 22.89
CA ASP A 106 21.63 17.17 24.27
C ASP A 106 20.72 18.38 24.39
N GLU A 107 19.52 18.18 24.92
CA GLU A 107 18.60 19.27 25.22
C GLU A 107 19.19 20.22 26.28
N ARG A 108 18.75 21.48 26.29
CA ARG A 108 19.22 22.51 27.22
C ARG A 108 19.16 22.04 28.69
N GLY A 109 20.26 22.26 29.43
CA GLY A 109 20.38 21.89 30.84
C GLY A 109 20.68 20.42 31.10
N LEU A 110 20.93 19.62 30.07
CA LEU A 110 21.20 18.18 30.14
C LEU A 110 22.51 17.83 29.44
N GLY A 111 23.10 16.69 29.82
CA GLY A 111 24.27 16.17 29.11
C GLY A 111 25.43 17.15 29.16
N GLN A 112 25.90 17.58 27.98
CA GLN A 112 26.91 18.62 27.84
C GLN A 112 26.30 19.98 27.45
N SER A 113 24.98 20.12 27.34
CA SER A 113 24.32 21.40 27.04
C SER A 113 24.02 22.20 28.33
N PRO A 114 24.62 23.38 28.54
CA PRO A 114 24.32 24.21 29.71
C PRO A 114 22.89 24.78 29.66
N GLY A 115 22.43 25.31 30.78
CA GLY A 115 21.20 26.09 30.87
C GLY A 115 20.14 25.50 31.80
N PHE A 116 18.93 26.04 31.69
CA PHE A 116 17.79 25.66 32.52
C PHE A 116 17.07 24.43 31.95
N MET A 117 16.98 23.37 32.76
CA MET A 117 16.34 22.10 32.38
C MET A 117 14.82 22.19 32.57
N ASP A 118 14.09 22.29 31.45
CA ASP A 118 12.62 22.30 31.42
C ASP A 118 12.10 21.43 30.27
N THR A 119 12.17 20.12 30.46
CA THR A 119 11.93 19.14 29.39
C THR A 119 10.51 19.18 28.85
N MET A 120 10.38 18.90 27.55
CA MET A 120 9.13 18.94 26.76
C MET A 120 8.43 20.32 26.73
N SER A 121 9.13 21.39 27.11
CA SER A 121 8.60 22.76 27.09
C SER A 121 8.64 23.40 25.71
N SER A 122 7.93 24.52 25.55
CA SER A 122 8.03 25.38 24.35
C SER A 122 9.46 25.85 24.06
N SER A 123 10.29 26.03 25.09
CA SER A 123 11.69 26.44 24.93
C SER A 123 12.53 25.36 24.25
N THR A 124 12.31 24.10 24.63
CA THR A 124 13.01 22.95 24.05
C THR A 124 12.60 22.71 22.61
N ALA A 125 11.31 22.86 22.28
CA ALA A 125 10.87 22.82 20.88
C ALA A 125 11.49 23.93 20.03
N SER A 126 11.68 25.12 20.61
CA SER A 126 12.32 26.26 19.94
C SER A 126 13.82 26.04 19.74
N ASP A 127 14.49 25.38 20.68
CA ASP A 127 15.89 24.98 20.53
C ASP A 127 16.04 23.91 19.45
N PHE A 128 15.12 22.93 19.42
CA PHE A 128 15.18 21.86 18.42
C PHE A 128 15.00 22.42 17.00
N ALA A 129 14.05 23.36 16.81
CA ALA A 129 13.86 24.05 15.55
C ALA A 129 15.17 24.73 15.07
N GLN A 130 15.87 25.43 15.96
CA GLN A 130 17.15 26.07 15.65
C GLN A 130 18.26 25.06 15.36
N CYS A 131 18.30 23.93 16.08
CA CYS A 131 19.27 22.87 15.80
C CYS A 131 19.06 22.26 14.41
N ILE A 132 17.80 22.05 14.00
CA ILE A 132 17.45 21.58 12.66
C ILE A 132 17.92 22.58 11.60
N GLU A 133 17.62 23.86 11.78
CA GLU A 133 18.03 24.92 10.85
C GLU A 133 19.56 25.05 10.75
N TRP A 134 20.25 24.92 11.89
CA TRP A 134 21.70 24.88 11.94
C TRP A 134 22.26 23.70 11.15
N ALA A 135 21.73 22.49 11.32
CA ALA A 135 22.20 21.31 10.60
C ALA A 135 21.92 21.40 9.10
N ALA A 136 20.79 21.98 8.70
CA ALA A 136 20.38 22.13 7.31
C ALA A 136 21.39 22.97 6.48
N VAL A 137 22.15 23.85 7.12
CA VAL A 137 23.11 24.75 6.44
C VAL A 137 24.58 24.30 6.55
N GLN A 138 24.86 23.18 7.21
CA GLN A 138 26.23 22.68 7.35
C GLN A 138 26.81 22.20 6.00
N PRO A 139 28.14 22.30 5.79
CA PRO A 139 28.76 21.96 4.51
C PRO A 139 28.62 20.48 4.12
N TRP A 140 28.43 19.58 5.09
CA TRP A 140 28.18 18.16 4.90
C TRP A 140 26.71 17.81 4.70
N CYS A 141 25.79 18.79 4.86
CA CYS A 141 24.36 18.59 4.71
C CYS A 141 23.88 18.94 3.30
N ASN A 142 22.96 18.15 2.75
CA ASN A 142 22.33 18.42 1.47
C ASN A 142 21.12 19.39 1.57
N GLY A 143 20.90 20.01 2.72
CA GLY A 143 19.76 20.89 3.01
C GLY A 143 18.53 20.18 3.58
N LYS A 144 18.52 18.84 3.66
CA LYS A 144 17.36 18.06 4.13
C LYS A 144 17.66 17.36 5.46
N VAL A 145 16.80 17.64 6.45
CA VAL A 145 16.82 17.01 7.77
C VAL A 145 15.56 16.17 7.94
N GLY A 146 15.73 14.90 8.29
CA GLY A 146 14.67 14.03 8.76
C GLY A 146 14.83 13.73 10.24
N LEU A 147 13.72 13.46 10.92
CA LEU A 147 13.74 13.07 12.32
C LEU A 147 13.34 11.59 12.45
N LEU A 148 14.10 10.86 13.26
CA LEU A 148 13.90 9.43 13.52
C LEU A 148 14.36 9.12 14.94
N GLY A 149 13.49 8.54 15.75
CA GLY A 149 13.78 8.17 17.13
C GLY A 149 12.52 7.68 17.84
N ILE A 150 12.72 7.12 19.03
CA ILE A 150 11.65 6.46 19.81
C ILE A 150 11.21 7.34 21.01
N SER A 151 10.00 7.15 21.53
CA SER A 151 9.53 7.69 22.82
C SER A 151 9.68 9.20 22.96
N TYR A 152 10.63 9.71 23.75
CA TYR A 152 10.84 11.14 23.90
C TYR A 152 11.28 11.76 22.57
N TYR A 153 12.16 11.07 21.85
CA TYR A 153 12.62 11.51 20.53
C TYR A 153 11.51 11.43 19.49
N ALA A 154 10.47 10.60 19.67
CA ALA A 154 9.28 10.62 18.83
C ALA A 154 8.31 11.74 19.25
N GLY A 155 8.09 11.93 20.55
CA GLY A 155 7.24 13.01 21.09
C GLY A 155 7.76 14.40 20.75
N SER A 156 9.08 14.60 20.72
CA SER A 156 9.70 15.87 20.33
C SER A 156 9.56 16.16 18.83
N GLN A 157 9.45 15.14 17.98
CA GLN A 157 9.21 15.29 16.54
C GLN A 157 7.89 15.98 16.26
N TRP A 158 6.80 15.53 16.89
CA TRP A 158 5.48 16.15 16.73
C TRP A 158 5.53 17.64 17.08
N ARG A 159 6.11 17.96 18.24
CA ARG A 159 6.17 19.32 18.74
C ARG A 159 7.03 20.24 17.86
N VAL A 160 8.21 19.77 17.41
CA VAL A 160 9.07 20.59 16.56
C VAL A 160 8.54 20.70 15.13
N ALA A 161 7.88 19.67 14.60
CA ALA A 161 7.32 19.70 13.26
C ALA A 161 6.17 20.72 13.15
N ALA A 162 5.36 20.88 14.21
CA ALA A 162 4.33 21.92 14.28
C ALA A 162 4.91 23.34 14.22
N ARG A 163 6.20 23.51 14.56
CA ARG A 163 6.92 24.79 14.45
C ARG A 163 7.46 25.07 13.05
N GLN A 164 7.36 24.12 12.12
CA GLN A 164 7.77 24.25 10.72
C GLN A 164 9.19 24.82 10.49
N PRO A 165 10.24 24.28 11.16
CA PRO A 165 11.61 24.79 10.99
C PRO A 165 12.12 24.58 9.57
N LYS A 166 12.96 25.51 9.09
CA LYS A 166 13.57 25.38 7.76
C LYS A 166 14.50 24.16 7.70
N GLY A 167 14.43 23.43 6.59
CA GLY A 167 15.24 22.23 6.35
C GLY A 167 14.61 20.92 6.85
N LEU A 168 13.62 20.98 7.76
CA LEU A 168 12.86 19.78 8.13
C LEU A 168 12.06 19.26 6.93
N THR A 169 12.33 18.03 6.54
CA THR A 169 11.79 17.43 5.31
C THR A 169 10.79 16.31 5.60
N CYS A 170 10.97 15.53 6.67
CA CYS A 170 10.03 14.48 7.08
C CYS A 170 10.26 14.04 8.53
N ILE A 171 9.27 13.41 9.15
CA ILE A 171 9.37 12.83 10.50
C ILE A 171 8.95 11.36 10.55
N VAL A 172 9.57 10.59 11.43
CA VAL A 172 9.24 9.19 11.72
C VAL A 172 9.08 9.03 13.24
N PRO A 173 7.94 9.49 13.80
CA PRO A 173 7.66 9.34 15.23
C PRO A 173 7.34 7.88 15.54
N TRP A 174 8.35 7.16 16.03
CA TRP A 174 8.24 5.76 16.43
C TRP A 174 7.83 5.66 17.90
N GLU A 175 6.61 5.23 18.19
CA GLU A 175 6.08 5.21 19.57
C GLU A 175 6.24 6.57 20.29
N GLY A 176 5.53 7.62 19.85
CA GLY A 176 5.62 8.96 20.40
C GLY A 176 4.28 9.52 20.87
N MET A 177 4.24 10.01 22.12
CA MET A 177 3.09 10.73 22.66
C MET A 177 2.89 12.08 21.95
N THR A 178 1.64 12.49 21.75
CA THR A 178 1.33 13.78 21.14
C THR A 178 0.79 14.78 22.16
N ASP A 179 -0.02 14.31 23.11
CA ASP A 179 -0.60 15.12 24.16
C ASP A 179 0.14 14.88 25.47
N TYR A 180 0.92 15.88 25.89
CA TYR A 180 1.73 15.78 27.11
C TYR A 180 0.88 15.48 28.34
N LEU A 181 -0.35 16.02 28.40
CA LEU A 181 -1.27 15.78 29.50
C LEU A 181 -1.92 14.39 29.35
N ARG A 182 -2.64 14.14 28.25
CA ARG A 182 -3.57 13.00 28.15
C ARG A 182 -2.89 11.66 27.91
N ASP A 183 -1.82 11.63 27.14
CA ASP A 183 -1.15 10.39 26.77
C ASP A 183 -0.19 9.94 27.87
N ARG A 184 0.35 10.88 28.66
CA ARG A 184 1.46 10.67 29.58
C ARG A 184 1.16 11.00 31.03
N CYS A 185 0.71 12.22 31.34
CA CYS A 185 0.64 12.68 32.72
C CYS A 185 -0.69 12.34 33.42
N ARG A 186 -1.80 12.49 32.72
CA ARG A 186 -3.15 12.37 33.26
C ARG A 186 -4.08 11.58 32.33
N GLN A 187 -4.01 10.26 32.42
CA GLN A 187 -4.87 9.37 31.65
C GLN A 187 -6.28 9.42 32.23
N GLY A 188 -7.27 9.80 31.41
CA GLY A 188 -8.63 10.02 31.92
C GLY A 188 -8.76 11.17 32.93
N GLY A 189 -7.73 12.02 33.09
CA GLY A 189 -7.65 13.02 34.16
C GLY A 189 -6.95 12.54 35.45
N ILE A 190 -6.58 11.26 35.54
CA ILE A 190 -5.96 10.64 36.73
C ILE A 190 -4.43 10.70 36.62
N TYR A 191 -3.72 11.13 37.67
CA TYR A 191 -2.25 11.27 37.62
C TYR A 191 -1.54 9.91 37.48
N SER A 192 -0.89 9.67 36.33
CA SER A 192 -0.06 8.48 36.05
C SER A 192 1.34 8.63 36.64
N ASN A 193 1.42 8.66 37.96
CA ASN A 193 2.61 9.05 38.72
C ASN A 193 3.75 8.04 38.65
N GLY A 194 3.45 6.73 38.50
CA GLY A 194 4.46 5.68 38.59
C GLY A 194 5.56 5.85 37.53
N PHE A 195 5.15 6.07 36.28
CA PHE A 195 6.07 6.16 35.16
C PHE A 195 6.87 7.47 35.24
N ILE A 196 6.22 8.59 35.55
CA ILE A 196 6.86 9.90 35.65
C ILE A 196 7.96 9.86 36.71
N SER A 197 7.68 9.30 37.89
CA SER A 197 8.68 9.16 38.96
C SER A 197 9.85 8.28 38.54
N PHE A 198 9.59 7.10 37.96
CA PHE A 198 10.64 6.20 37.48
C PHE A 198 11.51 6.86 36.40
N TRP A 199 10.87 7.42 35.37
CA TRP A 199 11.53 8.02 34.21
C TRP A 199 12.37 9.23 34.61
N TRP A 200 11.81 10.15 35.38
CA TRP A 200 12.49 11.37 35.80
C TRP A 200 13.74 11.06 36.63
N ASN A 201 13.56 10.25 37.68
CA ASN A 201 14.61 9.96 38.65
C ASN A 201 15.71 9.05 38.10
N ARG A 202 15.40 8.17 37.15
CA ARG A 202 16.39 7.28 36.54
C ARG A 202 17.10 7.92 35.34
N GLN A 203 16.35 8.59 34.45
CA GLN A 203 16.84 8.90 33.10
C GLN A 203 17.18 10.37 32.90
N VAL A 204 16.39 11.28 33.47
CA VAL A 204 16.50 12.72 33.17
C VAL A 204 17.40 13.42 34.17
N ILE A 205 17.05 13.38 35.46
CA ILE A 205 17.78 14.15 36.48
C ILE A 205 19.21 13.64 36.67
N THR A 206 19.46 12.35 36.42
CA THR A 206 20.79 11.72 36.45
C THR A 206 21.72 12.21 35.34
N ASN A 207 21.16 12.84 34.31
CA ASN A 207 21.89 13.46 33.20
C ASN A 207 21.84 15.00 33.26
N GLN A 208 21.42 15.61 34.38
CA GLN A 208 21.43 17.06 34.51
C GLN A 208 22.84 17.64 34.30
N TYR A 209 22.94 18.70 33.51
CA TYR A 209 24.22 19.40 33.27
C TYR A 209 24.82 19.90 34.58
N GLY A 210 26.10 19.65 34.80
CA GLY A 210 26.81 20.01 36.03
C GLY A 210 26.61 19.02 37.18
N LEU A 211 25.89 17.90 37.00
CA LEU A 211 25.76 16.88 38.03
C LEU A 211 27.05 16.04 38.13
N ALA A 212 27.62 15.99 39.34
CA ALA A 212 28.84 15.24 39.63
C ALA A 212 28.68 13.72 39.46
N GLY A 213 29.77 13.07 39.03
CA GLY A 213 29.95 11.62 39.06
C GLY A 213 29.12 10.83 38.05
N ARG A 214 28.83 11.40 36.88
CA ARG A 214 28.17 10.67 35.78
C ARG A 214 29.07 9.57 35.23
N ALA A 215 30.35 9.86 35.03
CA ALA A 215 31.31 8.87 34.52
C ALA A 215 31.44 7.67 35.49
N ALA A 216 31.54 7.95 36.79
CA ALA A 216 31.62 6.91 37.83
C ALA A 216 30.35 6.01 37.88
N ARG A 217 29.19 6.53 37.50
CA ARG A 217 27.93 5.79 37.40
C ARG A 217 27.74 5.06 36.07
N ARG A 218 28.71 5.15 35.14
CA ARG A 218 28.57 4.73 33.73
C ARG A 218 27.38 5.38 33.03
N TRP A 219 27.19 6.67 33.29
CA TRP A 219 26.07 7.47 32.76
C TRP A 219 26.58 8.55 31.79
N GLY A 220 27.52 8.18 30.92
CA GLY A 220 28.25 9.10 30.06
C GLY A 220 29.37 9.87 30.79
N PRO A 221 30.12 10.72 30.07
CA PRO A 221 31.19 11.53 30.65
C PRO A 221 30.67 12.58 31.64
N ASP A 222 31.53 12.98 32.57
CA ASP A 222 31.24 14.13 33.44
C ASP A 222 31.13 15.43 32.62
N THR A 223 30.54 16.47 33.21
CA THR A 223 30.40 17.77 32.54
C THR A 223 31.78 18.37 32.30
N ILE A 224 32.09 18.72 31.05
CA ILE A 224 33.44 19.17 30.67
C ILE A 224 33.80 20.49 31.38
N GLU A 225 32.82 21.34 31.65
CA GLU A 225 32.97 22.57 32.44
C GLU A 225 33.08 22.37 33.95
N GLY A 226 32.90 21.15 34.45
CA GLY A 226 32.90 20.82 35.87
C GLY A 226 31.51 20.83 36.51
N ASP A 227 31.50 20.54 37.81
CA ASP A 227 30.29 20.32 38.58
C ASP A 227 29.68 21.62 39.11
N LEU A 228 28.36 21.63 39.23
CA LEU A 228 27.60 22.73 39.81
C LEU A 228 27.21 22.41 41.27
N PRO A 229 27.18 23.41 42.16
CA PRO A 229 26.63 23.26 43.51
C PRO A 229 25.18 22.77 43.50
N ALA A 230 24.77 22.04 44.55
CA ALA A 230 23.46 21.40 44.62
C ALA A 230 22.27 22.38 44.60
N ASP A 231 22.43 23.56 45.20
CA ASP A 231 21.46 24.65 45.17
C ASP A 231 21.31 25.24 43.76
N VAL A 232 22.42 25.38 43.03
CA VAL A 232 22.43 25.81 41.62
C VAL A 232 21.76 24.76 40.73
N LEU A 233 22.07 23.47 40.91
CA LEU A 233 21.40 22.38 40.21
C LEU A 233 19.88 22.40 40.44
N LYS A 234 19.46 22.63 41.69
CA LYS A 234 18.04 22.75 42.03
C LYS A 234 17.39 23.98 41.39
N ALA A 235 18.08 25.13 41.38
CA ALA A 235 17.61 26.35 40.75
C ALA A 235 17.55 26.26 39.21
N ASN A 236 18.39 25.40 38.61
CA ASN A 236 18.50 25.24 37.15
C ASN A 236 17.57 24.15 36.57
N ARG A 237 16.47 23.82 37.25
CA ARG A 237 15.51 22.83 36.73
C ARG A 237 14.06 23.09 37.13
N ARG A 238 13.15 22.62 36.29
CA ARG A 238 11.76 22.26 36.64
C ARG A 238 11.69 20.78 36.98
N ASP A 239 11.16 20.43 38.14
CA ASP A 239 11.07 19.02 38.55
C ASP A 239 9.71 18.45 38.14
N GLN A 240 9.72 17.55 37.17
CA GLN A 240 8.47 17.00 36.66
C GLN A 240 7.71 16.13 37.67
N VAL A 241 8.35 15.54 38.68
CA VAL A 241 7.62 14.78 39.71
C VAL A 241 6.79 15.73 40.57
N ILE A 242 7.36 16.88 40.91
CA ILE A 242 6.69 17.94 41.68
C ILE A 242 5.64 18.62 40.80
N ASP A 243 6.02 19.12 39.63
CA ASP A 243 5.14 19.90 38.76
C ASP A 243 3.89 19.13 38.35
N ASN A 244 4.01 17.85 37.94
CA ASN A 244 2.83 17.07 37.54
C ASN A 244 1.95 16.66 38.75
N SER A 245 2.50 16.69 39.97
CA SER A 245 1.70 16.47 41.19
C SER A 245 0.94 17.72 41.65
N GLU A 246 1.48 18.92 41.37
CA GLU A 246 0.89 20.21 41.76
C GLU A 246 -0.08 20.77 40.71
N HIS A 247 0.09 20.39 39.44
CA HIS A 247 -0.75 20.84 38.33
C HIS A 247 -1.68 19.73 37.83
N CYS A 248 -2.93 20.09 37.57
CA CYS A 248 -4.02 19.15 37.30
C CYS A 248 -4.71 19.35 35.95
N TYR A 249 -4.78 20.59 35.46
CA TYR A 249 -5.68 20.97 34.38
C TYR A 249 -4.92 21.47 33.15
N SER A 250 -5.50 21.30 31.97
CA SER A 250 -4.88 21.75 30.71
C SER A 250 -4.64 23.26 30.65
N ASP A 251 -5.48 24.05 31.34
CA ASP A 251 -5.37 25.49 31.45
C ASP A 251 -4.41 25.97 32.56
N ASP A 252 -3.79 25.06 33.31
CA ASP A 252 -2.68 25.41 34.20
C ASP A 252 -1.50 25.92 33.36
N PRO A 253 -0.85 27.05 33.74
CA PRO A 253 0.27 27.60 32.97
C PRO A 253 1.38 26.59 32.63
N TYR A 254 1.60 25.61 33.52
CA TYR A 254 2.55 24.53 33.31
C TYR A 254 2.20 23.64 32.10
N TYR A 255 0.96 23.16 32.00
CA TYR A 255 0.52 22.31 30.90
C TYR A 255 0.25 23.12 29.63
N ALA A 256 -0.39 24.29 29.75
CA ALA A 256 -0.67 25.19 28.63
C ALA A 256 0.61 25.57 27.87
N SER A 257 1.74 25.76 28.57
CA SER A 257 3.04 26.06 27.95
C SER A 257 3.63 24.93 27.08
N ARG A 258 3.07 23.72 27.17
CA ARG A 258 3.54 22.51 26.47
C ARG A 258 2.62 22.09 25.34
N GLU A 259 1.47 22.73 25.19
CA GLU A 259 0.53 22.46 24.09
C GLU A 259 1.07 23.01 22.76
N TYR A 260 0.69 22.34 21.68
CA TYR A 260 1.00 22.70 20.30
C TYR A 260 -0.10 22.12 19.39
N ASN A 261 -0.24 22.66 18.20
CA ASN A 261 -1.32 22.27 17.30
C ASN A 261 -0.81 21.25 16.26
N LEU A 262 -1.29 20.00 16.34
CA LEU A 262 -0.90 18.95 15.42
C LEU A 262 -1.26 19.29 13.96
N SER A 263 -2.31 20.08 13.72
CA SER A 263 -2.70 20.47 12.36
C SER A 263 -1.67 21.38 11.66
N GLU A 264 -0.71 21.95 12.39
CA GLU A 264 0.40 22.74 11.83
C GLU A 264 1.51 21.86 11.24
N ILE A 265 1.48 20.54 11.45
CA ILE A 265 2.46 19.61 10.90
C ILE A 265 2.16 19.36 9.42
N GLU A 266 2.96 19.96 8.54
CA GLU A 266 2.79 19.83 7.08
C GLU A 266 3.74 18.82 6.43
N VAL A 267 4.88 18.55 7.08
CA VAL A 267 5.90 17.65 6.52
C VAL A 267 5.37 16.21 6.43
N PRO A 268 5.84 15.41 5.46
CA PRO A 268 5.56 13.99 5.40
C PRO A 268 5.88 13.26 6.70
N MET A 269 5.03 12.29 7.08
CA MET A 269 5.17 11.58 8.35
C MET A 269 4.81 10.10 8.28
N LEU A 270 5.65 9.27 8.90
CA LEU A 270 5.37 7.86 9.16
C LEU A 270 5.19 7.65 10.67
N SER A 271 3.94 7.63 11.14
CA SER A 271 3.60 7.36 12.54
C SER A 271 3.62 5.87 12.79
N VAL A 272 4.44 5.40 13.74
CA VAL A 272 4.53 3.98 14.07
C VAL A 272 3.96 3.73 15.47
N ALA A 273 2.83 3.02 15.52
CA ALA A 273 2.06 2.78 16.73
C ALA A 273 2.25 1.33 17.21
N ASN A 274 2.69 1.14 18.45
CA ASN A 274 2.82 -0.20 19.03
C ASN A 274 1.57 -0.59 19.80
N LEU A 275 0.91 -1.68 19.39
CA LEU A 275 -0.30 -2.21 20.01
C LEU A 275 -0.10 -2.70 21.46
N GLY A 276 1.15 -2.92 21.88
CA GLY A 276 1.55 -3.19 23.26
C GLY A 276 1.71 -1.95 24.13
N GLY A 277 1.79 -0.76 23.53
CA GLY A 277 1.99 0.53 24.20
C GLY A 277 0.74 1.11 24.84
N ILE A 278 -0.09 0.27 25.49
CA ILE A 278 -1.46 0.54 25.94
C ILE A 278 -1.61 1.56 27.09
N THR A 279 -0.50 2.13 27.56
CA THR A 279 -0.45 3.08 28.68
C THR A 279 0.56 4.23 28.48
N LEU A 280 1.10 4.44 27.27
CA LEU A 280 1.87 5.65 26.98
C LEU A 280 1.71 6.18 25.53
N HIS A 281 2.31 5.49 24.55
CA HIS A 281 2.51 6.09 23.22
C HIS A 281 1.43 5.75 22.19
N LEU A 282 0.78 4.59 22.31
CA LEU A 282 -0.16 4.07 21.30
C LEU A 282 -1.23 5.09 20.92
N ARG A 283 -1.87 5.70 21.93
CA ARG A 283 -2.86 6.75 21.72
C ARG A 283 -2.29 7.94 20.97
N GLY A 284 -1.11 8.41 21.35
CA GLY A 284 -0.44 9.56 20.73
C GLY A 284 -0.12 9.35 19.26
N ASN A 285 0.40 8.18 18.87
CA ASN A 285 0.68 7.90 17.46
C ASN A 285 -0.58 7.88 16.59
N VAL A 286 -1.67 7.31 17.10
CA VAL A 286 -2.95 7.24 16.40
C VAL A 286 -3.58 8.63 16.29
N VAL A 287 -3.64 9.39 17.39
CA VAL A 287 -4.16 10.76 17.39
C VAL A 287 -3.30 11.69 16.54
N GLY A 288 -1.97 11.55 16.58
CA GLY A 288 -1.03 12.28 15.73
C GLY A 288 -1.32 12.08 14.25
N TYR A 289 -1.56 10.84 13.82
CA TYR A 289 -1.99 10.56 12.46
C TYR A 289 -3.35 11.20 12.12
N LEU A 290 -4.34 11.09 13.02
CA LEU A 290 -5.67 11.65 12.79
C LEU A 290 -5.66 13.18 12.66
N GLU A 291 -4.90 13.86 13.52
CA GLU A 291 -4.94 15.33 13.66
C GLU A 291 -3.87 16.08 12.86
N ALA A 292 -2.79 15.42 12.42
CA ALA A 292 -1.76 16.09 11.64
C ALA A 292 -2.29 16.65 10.30
N GLY A 293 -1.86 17.87 9.97
CA GLY A 293 -2.27 18.58 8.74
C GLY A 293 -1.63 18.05 7.45
N SER A 294 -0.60 17.21 7.59
CA SER A 294 0.14 16.64 6.47
C SER A 294 -0.76 15.82 5.56
N LYS A 295 -0.65 16.06 4.25
CA LYS A 295 -1.31 15.24 3.22
C LYS A 295 -0.57 13.93 2.97
N ASN A 296 0.70 13.86 3.38
CA ASN A 296 1.59 12.72 3.20
C ASN A 296 1.82 12.07 4.56
N LYS A 297 0.78 11.41 5.08
CA LYS A 297 0.80 10.77 6.40
C LYS A 297 0.44 9.30 6.32
N TRP A 298 1.17 8.50 7.08
CA TRP A 298 0.98 7.06 7.17
C TRP A 298 0.95 6.61 8.63
N LEU A 299 0.13 5.60 8.92
CA LEU A 299 0.05 4.95 10.22
C LEU A 299 0.46 3.48 10.07
N HIS A 300 1.45 3.05 10.83
CA HIS A 300 1.96 1.67 10.79
C HIS A 300 1.86 1.05 12.17
N PHE A 301 1.12 -0.05 12.30
CA PHE A 301 0.99 -0.77 13.56
C PHE A 301 2.07 -1.84 13.71
N VAL A 302 2.67 -1.90 14.90
CA VAL A 302 3.65 -2.92 15.28
C VAL A 302 3.26 -3.57 16.61
N SER A 303 3.98 -4.63 16.97
CA SER A 303 3.93 -5.26 18.29
C SER A 303 5.33 -5.66 18.74
N GLY A 304 5.49 -5.97 20.02
CA GLY A 304 6.76 -6.26 20.67
C GLY A 304 7.13 -5.24 21.74
N ARG A 305 8.31 -5.41 22.35
CA ARG A 305 8.85 -4.44 23.31
C ARG A 305 9.01 -3.07 22.66
N HIS A 306 9.02 -2.01 23.46
CA HIS A 306 9.11 -0.63 22.99
C HIS A 306 10.35 -0.31 22.12
N ASP A 307 11.46 -0.99 22.38
CA ASP A 307 12.78 -0.68 21.85
C ASP A 307 13.20 -1.54 20.66
N ILE A 308 12.93 -2.84 20.71
CA ILE A 308 13.48 -3.81 19.74
C ILE A 308 12.93 -3.66 18.31
N PRO A 309 11.60 -3.53 18.07
CA PRO A 309 11.05 -3.39 16.73
C PRO A 309 11.70 -2.27 15.92
N PHE A 310 12.11 -1.17 16.55
CA PHE A 310 12.80 -0.08 15.86
C PHE A 310 14.10 -0.52 15.17
N TYR A 311 14.80 -1.52 15.72
CA TYR A 311 16.10 -1.99 15.21
C TYR A 311 15.99 -3.23 14.32
N LEU A 312 14.84 -3.91 14.24
CA LEU A 312 14.72 -5.14 13.45
C LEU A 312 14.86 -4.85 11.93
N PRO A 313 15.51 -5.75 11.15
CA PRO A 313 15.81 -5.49 9.75
C PRO A 313 14.60 -5.09 8.88
N GLU A 314 13.45 -5.73 9.08
CA GLU A 314 12.21 -5.44 8.34
C GLU A 314 11.69 -4.01 8.58
N TYR A 315 11.82 -3.53 9.82
CA TYR A 315 11.37 -2.21 10.25
C TYR A 315 12.38 -1.13 9.92
N VAL A 316 13.68 -1.43 10.00
CA VAL A 316 14.75 -0.56 9.49
C VAL A 316 14.62 -0.38 7.98
N ALA A 317 14.28 -1.44 7.24
CA ALA A 317 14.00 -1.36 5.81
C ALA A 317 12.78 -0.47 5.50
N LEU A 318 11.74 -0.51 6.34
CA LEU A 318 10.59 0.41 6.26
C LEU A 318 11.04 1.86 6.48
N GLN A 319 11.70 2.16 7.61
CA GLN A 319 12.22 3.48 7.95
C GLN A 319 13.09 4.04 6.82
N LYS A 320 14.08 3.26 6.36
CA LYS A 320 15.00 3.65 5.29
C LYS A 320 14.25 3.90 3.99
N SER A 321 13.26 3.10 3.62
CA SER A 321 12.51 3.32 2.37
C SER A 321 11.77 4.66 2.37
N PHE A 322 11.18 5.06 3.50
CA PHE A 322 10.51 6.33 3.66
C PHE A 322 11.52 7.49 3.66
N LEU A 323 12.59 7.36 4.43
CA LEU A 323 13.63 8.37 4.54
C LEU A 323 14.38 8.58 3.22
N ASP A 324 14.69 7.51 2.47
CA ASP A 324 15.37 7.60 1.16
C ASP A 324 14.49 8.35 0.14
N ALA A 325 13.18 8.11 0.14
CA ALA A 325 12.26 8.80 -0.75
C ALA A 325 12.29 10.32 -0.51
N TRP A 326 12.04 10.76 0.72
CA TRP A 326 11.93 12.19 1.03
C TRP A 326 13.29 12.91 1.10
N LEU A 327 14.31 12.25 1.66
CA LEU A 327 15.61 12.86 1.92
C LEU A 327 16.61 12.70 0.77
N LYS A 328 16.46 11.67 -0.07
CA LYS A 328 17.38 11.40 -1.21
C LYS A 328 16.70 11.37 -2.57
N GLY A 329 15.36 11.41 -2.63
CA GLY A 329 14.62 11.27 -3.89
C GLY A 329 14.63 9.85 -4.45
N LYS A 330 15.00 8.85 -3.63
CA LYS A 330 15.05 7.43 -4.03
C LYS A 330 13.79 6.73 -3.54
N ASP A 331 12.79 6.62 -4.40
CA ASP A 331 11.46 6.15 -4.01
C ASP A 331 11.06 4.82 -4.67
N ASP A 332 11.58 3.73 -4.12
CA ASP A 332 11.30 2.38 -4.65
C ASP A 332 9.87 1.89 -4.30
N ARG A 333 9.25 2.46 -3.26
CA ARG A 333 7.91 2.04 -2.77
C ARG A 333 6.77 2.92 -3.29
N GLY A 334 7.03 4.19 -3.60
CA GLY A 334 6.02 5.17 -4.06
C GLY A 334 5.57 6.16 -2.99
N TRP A 335 6.38 6.47 -1.98
CA TRP A 335 6.06 7.44 -0.92
C TRP A 335 5.84 8.86 -1.42
N LEU A 336 6.53 9.29 -2.49
CA LEU A 336 6.45 10.65 -3.02
C LEU A 336 5.11 10.95 -3.70
N GLU A 337 4.33 9.91 -4.01
CA GLU A 337 2.98 10.01 -4.58
C GLU A 337 1.91 10.27 -3.49
N GLY A 338 2.29 10.38 -2.21
CA GLY A 338 1.38 10.37 -1.07
C GLY A 338 0.74 8.99 -0.85
N PRO A 339 -0.25 8.84 0.06
CA PRO A 339 -0.97 7.57 0.20
C PRO A 339 -1.56 7.10 -1.14
N ASN A 340 -1.22 5.87 -1.53
CA ASN A 340 -1.59 5.31 -2.83
C ASN A 340 -1.71 3.78 -2.78
N VAL A 341 -1.99 3.15 -3.93
CA VAL A 341 -2.22 1.69 -4.04
C VAL A 341 -1.00 0.87 -3.59
N LYS A 342 0.22 1.36 -3.78
CA LYS A 342 1.47 0.66 -3.38
C LYS A 342 1.84 0.88 -1.92
N VAL A 343 1.47 2.05 -1.38
CA VAL A 343 1.74 2.45 0.00
C VAL A 343 0.47 3.05 0.60
N PRO A 344 -0.48 2.19 1.01
CA PRO A 344 -1.75 2.65 1.59
C PRO A 344 -1.51 3.42 2.88
N ALA A 345 -2.45 4.30 3.24
CA ALA A 345 -2.30 5.21 4.37
C ALA A 345 -2.10 4.48 5.72
N VAL A 346 -2.59 3.25 5.83
CA VAL A 346 -2.53 2.46 7.06
C VAL A 346 -1.98 1.07 6.78
N ASN A 347 -1.02 0.63 7.57
CA ASN A 347 -0.64 -0.78 7.67
C ASN A 347 -1.02 -1.29 9.06
N LEU A 348 -1.91 -2.28 9.07
CA LEU A 348 -2.51 -2.84 10.27
C LEU A 348 -1.89 -4.19 10.59
N LEU A 349 -1.39 -4.35 11.80
CA LEU A 349 -0.97 -5.64 12.35
C LEU A 349 -2.17 -6.28 13.08
N ALA A 350 -2.61 -7.47 12.66
CA ALA A 350 -3.67 -8.21 13.33
C ALA A 350 -3.06 -9.22 14.34
N ARG A 351 -3.33 -9.01 15.63
CA ARG A 351 -2.86 -9.92 16.69
C ARG A 351 -3.83 -11.10 16.82
N LYS A 352 -3.47 -12.23 16.21
CA LYS A 352 -4.25 -13.47 16.21
C LYS A 352 -3.51 -14.60 16.91
N GLY A 353 -4.24 -15.40 17.69
CA GLY A 353 -3.72 -16.54 18.44
C GLY A 353 -2.98 -16.14 19.72
N ASN A 354 -2.35 -17.13 20.35
CA ASN A 354 -1.66 -17.00 21.64
C ASN A 354 -0.17 -17.37 21.52
N PRO A 355 0.67 -16.53 20.89
CA PRO A 355 2.10 -16.78 20.75
C PRO A 355 2.90 -16.55 22.05
N GLY A 356 2.23 -16.14 23.13
CA GLY A 356 2.84 -15.63 24.36
C GLY A 356 3.29 -14.18 24.23
N PHE A 357 4.10 -13.72 25.18
CA PHE A 357 4.61 -12.36 25.27
C PHE A 357 6.14 -12.34 25.43
N ASN A 358 6.75 -11.20 25.14
CA ASN A 358 8.20 -10.98 25.14
C ASN A 358 8.97 -11.99 24.27
N ASN A 359 8.39 -12.36 23.13
CA ASN A 359 8.95 -13.33 22.20
C ASN A 359 8.84 -12.82 20.76
N THR A 360 9.83 -12.05 20.32
CA THR A 360 9.89 -11.46 18.99
C THR A 360 9.72 -12.49 17.87
N ALA A 361 10.26 -13.70 18.03
CA ALA A 361 10.16 -14.75 17.01
C ALA A 361 8.72 -15.28 16.88
N ALA A 362 8.03 -15.48 18.01
CA ALA A 362 6.64 -15.94 18.00
C ALA A 362 5.68 -14.84 17.54
N GLU A 363 5.90 -13.58 17.91
CA GLU A 363 5.05 -12.46 17.50
C GLU A 363 5.16 -12.12 16.00
N ARG A 364 6.22 -12.55 15.31
CA ARG A 364 6.31 -12.50 13.84
C ARG A 364 5.25 -13.36 13.12
N THR A 365 4.51 -14.19 13.85
CA THR A 365 3.35 -14.91 13.30
C THR A 365 2.12 -14.02 13.11
N PHE A 366 2.08 -12.85 13.75
CA PHE A 366 1.05 -11.85 13.49
C PHE A 366 1.16 -11.35 12.05
N THR A 367 0.01 -11.21 11.39
CA THR A 367 -0.06 -10.83 9.98
C THR A 367 -0.40 -9.36 9.84
N SER A 368 0.36 -8.65 9.00
CA SER A 368 0.02 -7.29 8.59
C SER A 368 -0.84 -7.30 7.33
N ARG A 369 -1.70 -6.27 7.20
CA ARG A 369 -2.41 -5.96 5.96
C ARG A 369 -2.49 -4.44 5.75
N ASP A 370 -2.66 -4.04 4.50
CA ASP A 370 -2.78 -2.64 4.14
C ASP A 370 -4.24 -2.19 4.11
N GLU A 371 -4.49 -0.96 4.54
CA GLU A 371 -5.79 -0.32 4.66
C GLU A 371 -5.69 1.15 4.19
N GLN A 372 -6.80 1.69 3.69
CA GLN A 372 -6.81 3.04 3.12
C GLN A 372 -7.01 4.14 4.16
N GLU A 373 -7.55 3.80 5.32
CA GLU A 373 -7.91 4.78 6.35
C GLU A 373 -7.96 4.16 7.74
N TRP A 374 -7.93 5.03 8.76
CA TRP A 374 -8.14 4.69 10.16
C TRP A 374 -9.11 5.70 10.80
N PRO A 375 -10.17 5.24 11.51
CA PRO A 375 -10.64 3.86 11.63
C PRO A 375 -11.00 3.24 10.26
N LEU A 376 -11.17 1.92 10.20
CA LEU A 376 -11.51 1.27 8.92
C LEU A 376 -12.94 1.66 8.52
N ALA A 377 -13.17 1.99 7.24
CA ALA A 377 -14.50 2.36 6.70
C ALA A 377 -15.61 1.37 7.10
N ARG A 378 -15.23 0.09 7.09
CA ARG A 378 -16.13 -1.05 7.31
C ARG A 378 -16.30 -1.41 8.79
N THR A 379 -15.74 -0.64 9.73
CA THR A 379 -15.89 -0.94 11.16
C THR A 379 -17.35 -0.83 11.59
N GLU A 380 -17.86 -1.90 12.21
CA GLU A 380 -19.18 -1.95 12.83
C GLU A 380 -19.04 -1.83 14.36
N TYR A 381 -19.38 -0.64 14.87
CA TYR A 381 -19.32 -0.35 16.29
C TYR A 381 -20.51 -0.99 17.03
N THR A 382 -20.29 -2.17 17.60
CA THR A 382 -21.32 -3.00 18.22
C THR A 382 -21.31 -2.86 19.74
N LYS A 383 -22.47 -2.56 20.35
CA LYS A 383 -22.61 -2.45 21.80
C LYS A 383 -22.95 -3.81 22.43
N PHE A 384 -22.22 -4.14 23.49
CA PHE A 384 -22.46 -5.26 24.37
C PHE A 384 -22.81 -4.71 25.75
N HIS A 385 -24.05 -4.91 26.18
CA HIS A 385 -24.60 -4.41 27.42
C HIS A 385 -24.21 -5.27 28.62
N LEU A 386 -23.88 -4.62 29.74
CA LEU A 386 -23.47 -5.29 30.98
C LEU A 386 -24.70 -5.90 31.68
N ARG A 387 -24.55 -7.14 32.16
CA ARG A 387 -25.58 -7.92 32.85
C ARG A 387 -25.13 -8.25 34.28
N PRO A 388 -25.59 -7.52 35.31
CA PRO A 388 -25.14 -7.69 36.70
C PRO A 388 -25.65 -8.96 37.39
N ASP A 389 -26.72 -9.57 36.88
CA ASP A 389 -27.30 -10.83 37.40
C ASP A 389 -26.43 -12.04 37.08
N THR A 390 -25.79 -12.03 35.91
CA THR A 390 -24.98 -13.12 35.37
C THR A 390 -23.50 -12.77 35.24
N MET A 391 -23.14 -11.51 35.46
CA MET A 391 -21.79 -10.96 35.21
C MET A 391 -21.32 -11.20 33.77
N THR A 392 -22.22 -10.96 32.81
CA THR A 392 -21.96 -11.16 31.37
C THR A 392 -22.13 -9.89 30.53
N LEU A 393 -21.71 -9.98 29.27
CA LEU A 393 -21.90 -9.00 28.20
C LEU A 393 -22.87 -9.59 27.17
N GLY A 394 -24.03 -8.96 26.98
CA GLY A 394 -25.08 -9.39 26.04
C GLY A 394 -25.44 -8.32 25.01
N THR A 395 -26.25 -8.66 23.99
CA THR A 395 -26.64 -7.70 22.93
C THR A 395 -27.78 -6.77 23.33
N GLU A 396 -28.56 -7.14 24.34
CA GLU A 396 -29.73 -6.38 24.81
C GLU A 396 -29.42 -5.66 26.12
N PRO A 397 -30.00 -4.47 26.37
CA PRO A 397 -29.89 -3.77 27.66
C PRO A 397 -30.63 -4.50 28.80
N GLN A 398 -30.24 -4.21 30.04
CA GLN A 398 -30.97 -4.62 31.24
C GLN A 398 -31.82 -3.47 31.78
N ASN A 399 -33.13 -3.73 31.94
CA ASN A 399 -34.07 -2.75 32.49
C ASN A 399 -34.39 -2.99 33.97
N GLU A 400 -34.04 -4.16 34.52
CA GLU A 400 -34.23 -4.46 35.94
C GLU A 400 -33.26 -3.66 36.81
N ALA A 401 -33.81 -3.01 37.82
CA ALA A 401 -33.05 -2.18 38.73
C ALA A 401 -32.15 -3.02 39.64
N SER A 402 -30.85 -2.77 39.60
CA SER A 402 -29.86 -3.40 40.48
C SER A 402 -28.64 -2.50 40.63
N THR A 403 -27.83 -2.75 41.65
CA THR A 403 -26.61 -1.99 41.93
C THR A 403 -25.48 -2.96 42.26
N LEU A 404 -24.31 -2.73 41.68
CA LEU A 404 -23.06 -3.34 42.14
C LEU A 404 -22.26 -2.30 42.93
N GLU A 405 -21.56 -2.75 43.96
CA GLU A 405 -20.87 -1.87 44.90
C GLU A 405 -19.41 -2.31 45.08
N THR A 406 -18.51 -1.34 45.18
CA THR A 406 -17.09 -1.60 45.49
C THR A 406 -16.51 -0.46 46.30
N GLU A 407 -15.59 -0.76 47.20
CA GLU A 407 -14.81 0.29 47.90
C GLU A 407 -13.98 1.09 46.88
N GLY A 408 -14.00 2.41 47.01
CA GLY A 408 -13.09 3.30 46.30
C GLY A 408 -11.64 3.06 46.73
N LEU A 409 -10.68 3.28 45.83
CA LEU A 409 -9.23 3.04 46.00
C LEU A 409 -8.81 1.56 46.19
N THR A 410 -9.51 0.79 47.03
CA THR A 410 -9.08 -0.54 47.50
C THR A 410 -9.93 -1.70 46.98
N GLY A 411 -11.17 -1.42 46.57
CA GLY A 411 -12.16 -2.44 46.27
C GLY A 411 -11.82 -3.37 45.10
N GLN A 412 -12.70 -4.35 44.90
CA GLN A 412 -12.53 -5.39 43.88
C GLN A 412 -13.08 -4.93 42.53
N SER A 413 -12.56 -5.52 41.46
CA SER A 413 -13.06 -5.28 40.11
C SER A 413 -14.35 -6.05 39.82
N PHE A 414 -15.22 -5.46 39.01
CA PHE A 414 -16.33 -6.17 38.37
C PHE A 414 -15.86 -6.74 37.04
N LYS A 415 -16.16 -8.01 36.76
CA LYS A 415 -15.78 -8.70 35.52
C LYS A 415 -17.01 -9.14 34.76
N PHE A 416 -17.19 -8.64 33.53
CA PHE A 416 -18.28 -9.00 32.64
C PHE A 416 -17.74 -9.74 31.43
N GLU A 417 -18.20 -10.97 31.20
CA GLU A 417 -17.68 -11.86 30.16
C GLU A 417 -18.66 -11.97 28.98
N THR A 418 -18.15 -11.96 27.75
CA THR A 418 -18.98 -12.26 26.56
C THR A 418 -19.35 -13.74 26.52
N ALA A 419 -20.43 -14.09 25.79
CA ALA A 419 -20.56 -15.46 25.30
C ALA A 419 -19.32 -15.85 24.46
N PRO A 420 -18.98 -17.15 24.36
CA PRO A 420 -18.01 -17.61 23.36
C PRO A 420 -18.40 -17.12 21.97
N PHE A 421 -17.46 -16.53 21.24
CA PHE A 421 -17.70 -16.08 19.87
C PHE A 421 -18.01 -17.28 18.97
N GLU A 422 -19.11 -17.24 18.23
CA GLU A 422 -19.56 -18.35 17.38
C GLU A 422 -18.65 -18.54 16.15
N GLU A 423 -17.98 -17.47 15.74
CA GLU A 423 -17.03 -17.43 14.66
C GLU A 423 -15.82 -16.56 15.00
N GLU A 424 -14.73 -16.75 14.25
CA GLU A 424 -13.58 -15.85 14.30
C GLU A 424 -14.02 -14.41 14.03
N THR A 425 -13.74 -13.53 14.99
CA THR A 425 -14.19 -12.13 14.99
C THR A 425 -12.99 -11.21 15.20
N GLU A 426 -12.82 -10.26 14.30
CA GLU A 426 -11.78 -9.25 14.42
C GLU A 426 -12.31 -7.99 15.10
N ILE A 427 -11.53 -7.47 16.05
CA ILE A 427 -11.82 -6.27 16.82
C ILE A 427 -10.67 -5.30 16.57
N THR A 428 -10.92 -4.31 15.70
CA THR A 428 -9.91 -3.34 15.28
C THR A 428 -10.49 -1.93 15.26
N GLY A 429 -9.93 -1.06 16.10
CA GLY A 429 -10.36 0.33 16.19
C GLY A 429 -10.33 0.87 17.62
N HIS A 430 -11.11 1.92 17.84
CA HIS A 430 -11.30 2.54 19.16
C HIS A 430 -12.43 1.85 19.92
N ILE A 431 -12.29 1.74 21.25
CA ILE A 431 -13.26 1.06 22.12
C ILE A 431 -13.78 2.07 23.14
N LEU A 432 -15.07 1.98 23.45
CA LEU A 432 -15.73 2.80 24.47
C LEU A 432 -16.47 1.93 25.46
N ALA A 433 -16.48 2.34 26.73
CA ALA A 433 -17.37 1.77 27.73
C ALA A 433 -18.20 2.88 28.36
N ASN A 434 -19.52 2.77 28.35
CA ASN A 434 -20.39 3.65 29.15
C ASN A 434 -20.77 2.93 30.45
N LEU A 435 -20.54 3.60 31.57
CA LEU A 435 -20.80 3.09 32.91
C LEU A 435 -21.62 4.11 33.68
N CYS A 436 -22.81 3.73 34.13
CA CYS A 436 -23.67 4.59 34.94
C CYS A 436 -23.30 4.45 36.42
N MET A 437 -22.48 5.36 36.93
CA MET A 437 -21.87 5.24 38.24
C MET A 437 -22.22 6.39 39.19
N GLY A 438 -21.99 6.17 40.48
CA GLY A 438 -22.07 7.20 41.51
C GLY A 438 -21.29 6.81 42.77
N VAL A 439 -21.37 7.67 43.77
CA VAL A 439 -20.59 7.61 45.02
C VAL A 439 -21.52 7.60 46.23
N ASP A 440 -21.03 7.10 47.35
CA ASP A 440 -21.71 7.23 48.65
C ASP A 440 -21.46 8.60 49.28
N THR A 441 -20.22 8.86 49.72
CA THR A 441 -19.88 10.09 50.45
C THR A 441 -18.74 10.89 49.82
N ALA A 442 -17.84 10.22 49.09
CA ALA A 442 -16.73 10.89 48.43
C ALA A 442 -17.22 11.81 47.30
N PRO A 443 -16.58 12.98 47.06
CA PRO A 443 -16.95 13.91 46.00
C PRO A 443 -16.55 13.46 44.59
N ASP A 444 -15.78 12.38 44.45
CA ASP A 444 -15.28 11.89 43.18
C ASP A 444 -15.06 10.38 43.18
N LEU A 445 -14.93 9.80 41.99
CA LEU A 445 -14.46 8.43 41.79
C LEU A 445 -13.57 8.35 40.55
N ASP A 446 -12.65 7.39 40.58
CA ASP A 446 -11.83 7.03 39.44
C ASP A 446 -12.25 5.64 38.95
N VAL A 447 -12.42 5.48 37.64
CA VAL A 447 -12.72 4.20 37.01
C VAL A 447 -11.60 3.82 36.04
N MET A 448 -11.12 2.58 36.19
CA MET A 448 -10.09 1.99 35.36
C MET A 448 -10.66 0.73 34.72
N VAL A 449 -10.58 0.65 33.39
CA VAL A 449 -11.20 -0.40 32.61
C VAL A 449 -10.12 -1.18 31.87
N THR A 450 -10.19 -2.51 31.94
CA THR A 450 -9.28 -3.42 31.24
C THR A 450 -10.07 -4.37 30.36
N LEU A 451 -9.70 -4.50 29.08
CA LEU A 451 -10.26 -5.50 28.18
C LEU A 451 -9.32 -6.69 28.07
N ARG A 452 -9.79 -7.89 28.41
CA ARG A 452 -9.01 -9.14 28.38
C ARG A 452 -9.52 -10.07 27.29
N HIS A 453 -8.62 -10.90 26.75
CA HIS A 453 -8.93 -11.89 25.72
C HIS A 453 -8.65 -13.28 26.29
N ILE A 454 -9.66 -14.15 26.27
CA ILE A 454 -9.56 -15.56 26.68
C ILE A 454 -9.66 -16.43 25.43
N ASP A 455 -8.70 -17.32 25.24
CA ASP A 455 -8.69 -18.23 24.10
C ASP A 455 -9.72 -19.38 24.27
N PRO A 456 -9.98 -20.18 23.22
CA PRO A 456 -10.96 -21.28 23.31
C PRO A 456 -10.62 -22.39 24.32
N LYS A 457 -9.39 -22.42 24.87
CA LYS A 457 -8.97 -23.37 25.91
C LYS A 457 -9.22 -22.82 27.32
N GLY A 458 -9.54 -21.53 27.43
CA GLY A 458 -9.75 -20.85 28.71
C GLY A 458 -8.51 -20.12 29.24
N ASP A 459 -7.43 -20.05 28.46
CA ASP A 459 -6.22 -19.33 28.85
C ASP A 459 -6.32 -17.86 28.45
N GLU A 460 -5.84 -16.93 29.29
CA GLU A 460 -5.74 -15.52 28.91
C GLU A 460 -4.63 -15.33 27.87
N VAL A 461 -4.98 -14.65 26.78
CA VAL A 461 -4.05 -14.24 25.73
C VAL A 461 -3.40 -12.93 26.16
N PHE A 462 -2.12 -13.02 26.52
CA PHE A 462 -1.29 -11.86 26.80
C PHE A 462 -0.51 -11.40 25.58
N TYR A 463 -0.31 -10.09 25.49
CA TYR A 463 0.53 -9.47 24.47
C TYR A 463 1.77 -8.86 25.12
N THR A 464 2.79 -8.55 24.30
CA THR A 464 4.00 -7.88 24.78
C THR A 464 3.73 -6.40 25.04
N GLY A 465 3.89 -5.98 26.30
CA GLY A 465 3.84 -4.58 26.72
C GLY A 465 5.15 -3.83 26.45
N SER A 466 5.15 -2.51 26.71
CA SER A 466 6.31 -1.65 26.45
C SER A 466 7.61 -2.13 27.11
N SER A 467 7.54 -2.78 28.28
CA SER A 467 8.74 -3.29 28.98
C SER A 467 9.02 -4.79 28.74
N GLY A 468 8.28 -5.43 27.83
CA GLY A 468 8.28 -6.90 27.69
C GLY A 468 7.42 -7.61 28.74
N ASP A 469 6.58 -6.87 29.46
CA ASP A 469 5.61 -7.40 30.41
C ASP A 469 4.37 -7.97 29.70
N ASN A 470 3.61 -8.81 30.40
CA ASN A 470 2.35 -9.35 29.88
C ASN A 470 1.22 -8.32 30.04
N VAL A 471 0.68 -7.85 28.93
CA VAL A 471 -0.41 -6.87 28.93
C VAL A 471 -1.70 -7.45 28.35
N PRO A 472 -2.86 -6.98 28.83
CA PRO A 472 -4.16 -7.32 28.27
C PRO A 472 -4.35 -6.65 26.88
N VAL A 473 -5.54 -6.76 26.28
CA VAL A 473 -5.82 -6.21 24.95
C VAL A 473 -5.59 -4.70 24.91
N CYS A 474 -6.22 -3.98 25.84
CA CYS A 474 -6.13 -2.52 26.01
C CYS A 474 -6.67 -2.10 27.39
N LYS A 475 -6.42 -0.84 27.76
CA LYS A 475 -6.90 -0.21 28.99
C LYS A 475 -7.55 1.15 28.72
N GLY A 476 -8.36 1.61 29.68
CA GLY A 476 -9.00 2.92 29.69
C GLY A 476 -9.13 3.47 31.10
N HIS A 477 -9.16 4.80 31.23
CA HIS A 477 -9.18 5.49 32.51
C HIS A 477 -10.13 6.68 32.43
N LEU A 478 -10.83 6.99 33.52
CA LEU A 478 -11.62 8.21 33.65
C LEU A 478 -11.78 8.62 35.11
N ARG A 479 -11.49 9.89 35.41
CA ARG A 479 -11.93 10.58 36.63
C ARG A 479 -13.34 11.11 36.41
N ALA A 480 -14.27 10.72 37.27
CA ALA A 480 -15.69 11.01 37.08
C ALA A 480 -15.98 12.52 37.12
N SER A 481 -15.28 13.30 37.94
CA SER A 481 -15.43 14.76 37.96
C SER A 481 -14.97 15.45 36.67
N LEU A 482 -14.20 14.77 35.83
CA LEU A 482 -13.70 15.27 34.54
C LEU A 482 -14.40 14.61 33.34
N ARG A 483 -15.57 14.01 33.55
CA ARG A 483 -16.34 13.27 32.51
C ARG A 483 -16.82 14.13 31.34
N LYS A 484 -16.92 15.44 31.50
CA LYS A 484 -17.51 16.38 30.53
C LYS A 484 -16.84 16.29 29.16
N ILE A 485 -17.64 16.05 28.13
CA ILE A 485 -17.20 15.94 26.73
C ILE A 485 -17.44 17.29 26.03
N GLU A 486 -16.45 17.75 25.27
CA GLU A 486 -16.57 18.96 24.45
C GLU A 486 -17.08 18.58 23.05
N THR A 487 -18.39 18.44 22.93
CA THR A 487 -19.05 17.96 21.70
C THR A 487 -18.92 18.92 20.52
N SER A 488 -18.67 20.21 20.76
CA SER A 488 -18.42 21.22 19.73
C SER A 488 -17.01 21.17 19.14
N SER A 489 -16.08 20.44 19.76
CA SER A 489 -14.70 20.35 19.26
C SER A 489 -14.62 19.47 18.01
N PRO A 490 -13.89 19.88 16.95
CA PRO A 490 -13.67 19.02 15.78
C PRO A 490 -12.87 17.75 16.10
N ARG A 491 -12.19 17.73 17.27
CA ARG A 491 -11.46 16.57 17.81
C ARG A 491 -12.41 15.52 18.38
N HIS A 492 -13.65 15.89 18.74
CA HIS A 492 -14.63 14.92 19.18
C HIS A 492 -15.09 14.05 18.02
N LYS A 493 -15.03 12.72 18.23
CA LYS A 493 -15.64 11.71 17.38
C LYS A 493 -16.52 10.81 18.23
N ASP A 494 -17.53 10.20 17.63
CA ASP A 494 -18.41 9.24 18.32
C ASP A 494 -17.62 8.05 18.91
N PHE A 495 -16.53 7.65 18.25
CA PHE A 495 -15.64 6.59 18.69
C PHE A 495 -14.44 7.08 19.54
N LEU A 496 -14.26 8.40 19.69
CA LEU A 496 -13.14 9.01 20.41
C LEU A 496 -13.61 10.32 21.09
N PRO A 497 -14.16 10.24 22.32
CA PRO A 497 -14.68 11.40 23.01
C PRO A 497 -13.56 12.38 23.37
N TYR A 498 -13.74 13.66 23.02
CA TYR A 498 -12.77 14.69 23.35
C TYR A 498 -13.14 15.39 24.65
N ARG A 499 -12.18 15.43 25.58
CA ARG A 499 -12.30 16.11 26.87
C ARG A 499 -11.18 17.11 27.01
N ARG A 500 -11.52 18.36 27.33
CA ARG A 500 -10.54 19.45 27.44
C ARG A 500 -9.73 19.40 28.75
N TYR A 501 -10.29 18.83 29.83
CA TYR A 501 -9.64 18.79 31.15
C TYR A 501 -9.22 20.17 31.67
N ALA A 502 -9.99 21.21 31.36
CA ALA A 502 -9.77 22.54 31.93
C ALA A 502 -10.38 22.61 33.33
N THR A 503 -9.95 23.58 34.13
CA THR A 503 -10.44 23.80 35.49
C THR A 503 -11.97 23.96 35.52
N ALA A 504 -12.54 24.64 34.50
CA ALA A 504 -13.98 24.87 34.35
C ALA A 504 -14.80 23.63 33.94
N ASP A 505 -14.15 22.53 33.58
CA ASP A 505 -14.83 21.28 33.21
C ASP A 505 -15.09 20.36 34.40
N ARG A 506 -14.55 20.70 35.58
CA ARG A 506 -14.69 19.86 36.77
C ARG A 506 -16.10 19.96 37.35
N GLU A 507 -16.78 18.83 37.40
CA GLU A 507 -18.12 18.66 37.96
C GLU A 507 -18.13 17.57 39.04
N TRP A 508 -18.05 17.97 40.31
CA TRP A 508 -18.09 17.04 41.44
C TRP A 508 -19.36 16.19 41.46
N LEU A 509 -19.24 15.01 42.05
CA LEU A 509 -20.33 14.06 42.18
C LEU A 509 -21.15 14.36 43.43
N GLU A 510 -22.46 14.23 43.31
CA GLU A 510 -23.38 14.25 44.44
C GLU A 510 -23.61 12.80 44.92
N PRO A 511 -23.67 12.56 46.25
CA PRO A 511 -24.05 11.28 46.84
C PRO A 511 -25.28 10.64 46.16
N HIS A 512 -25.12 9.38 45.73
CA HIS A 512 -26.12 8.54 45.08
C HIS A 512 -26.74 9.09 43.78
N LYS A 513 -26.22 10.19 43.24
CA LYS A 513 -26.60 10.66 41.90
C LYS A 513 -25.87 9.82 40.86
N LYS A 514 -26.59 9.51 39.78
CA LYS A 514 -26.14 8.64 38.70
C LYS A 514 -25.53 9.47 37.57
N TYR A 515 -24.36 9.07 37.09
CA TYR A 515 -23.63 9.78 36.05
C TYR A 515 -23.17 8.80 34.97
N ASP A 516 -23.36 9.17 33.70
CA ASP A 516 -22.76 8.46 32.57
C ASP A 516 -21.27 8.75 32.47
N LEU A 517 -20.47 7.70 32.63
CA LEU A 517 -19.02 7.73 32.50
C LEU A 517 -18.61 7.02 31.21
N LEU A 518 -18.43 7.79 30.14
CA LEU A 518 -17.98 7.29 28.84
C LEU A 518 -16.45 7.16 28.81
N VAL A 519 -15.93 6.00 29.19
CA VAL A 519 -14.50 5.71 29.28
C VAL A 519 -13.92 5.39 27.90
N GLU A 520 -12.84 6.10 27.53
CA GLU A 520 -12.03 5.79 26.35
C GLU A 520 -11.10 4.61 26.68
N LEU A 521 -11.20 3.51 25.94
CA LEU A 521 -10.18 2.47 25.91
C LEU A 521 -9.31 2.67 24.66
N TRP A 522 -8.00 2.54 24.85
CA TRP A 522 -7.04 2.82 23.77
C TRP A 522 -7.20 1.84 22.60
N PRO A 523 -6.87 2.28 21.38
CA PRO A 523 -7.17 1.52 20.17
C PRO A 523 -6.47 0.16 20.14
N THR A 524 -7.09 -0.82 19.50
CA THR A 524 -6.58 -2.19 19.40
C THR A 524 -6.78 -2.79 18.01
N SER A 525 -6.16 -3.94 17.79
CA SER A 525 -6.31 -4.83 16.64
C SER A 525 -6.03 -6.25 17.11
N VAL A 526 -7.09 -7.02 17.34
CA VAL A 526 -7.03 -8.41 17.81
C VAL A 526 -8.05 -9.27 17.07
N THR A 527 -7.74 -10.54 16.89
CA THR A 527 -8.70 -11.54 16.38
C THR A 527 -9.03 -12.50 17.49
N VAL A 528 -10.32 -12.55 17.87
CA VAL A 528 -10.85 -13.53 18.82
C VAL A 528 -11.24 -14.77 18.03
N ASP A 529 -10.59 -15.89 18.35
CA ASP A 529 -10.88 -17.17 17.70
C ASP A 529 -12.28 -17.67 18.07
N ARG A 530 -12.87 -18.51 17.22
CA ARG A 530 -14.13 -19.20 17.52
C ARG A 530 -14.02 -19.94 18.86
N GLY A 531 -14.97 -19.70 19.76
CA GLY A 531 -14.99 -20.24 21.13
C GLY A 531 -14.20 -19.41 22.15
N GLY A 532 -13.39 -18.44 21.70
CA GLY A 532 -12.75 -17.46 22.55
C GLY A 532 -13.76 -16.45 23.10
N LYS A 533 -13.33 -15.66 24.08
CA LYS A 533 -14.18 -14.70 24.81
C LYS A 533 -13.43 -13.42 25.13
N LEU A 534 -14.18 -12.38 25.46
CA LEU A 534 -13.64 -11.16 26.04
C LEU A 534 -14.18 -10.95 27.46
N ILE A 535 -13.35 -10.34 28.31
CA ILE A 535 -13.76 -9.91 29.66
C ILE A 535 -13.53 -8.41 29.78
N LEU A 536 -14.58 -7.67 30.12
CA LEU A 536 -14.49 -6.29 30.59
C LEU A 536 -14.29 -6.29 32.10
N GLU A 537 -13.16 -5.77 32.55
CA GLU A 537 -12.87 -5.57 33.97
C GLU A 537 -12.97 -4.09 34.33
N VAL A 538 -13.88 -3.75 35.25
CA VAL A 538 -14.13 -2.39 35.75
C VAL A 538 -13.63 -2.30 37.19
N SER A 539 -12.64 -1.45 37.47
CA SER A 539 -11.96 -1.39 38.76
C SER A 539 -11.79 0.03 39.28
N PRO A 540 -11.81 0.25 40.61
CA PRO A 540 -11.41 1.52 41.22
C PRO A 540 -9.89 1.70 41.27
N LYS A 541 -9.07 0.74 40.79
CA LYS A 541 -7.60 0.79 40.86
C LYS A 541 -6.93 0.12 39.66
N ASP A 542 -5.62 0.30 39.55
CA ASP A 542 -4.83 -0.37 38.51
C ASP A 542 -4.81 -1.88 38.76
N GLU A 543 -5.37 -2.63 37.81
CA GLU A 543 -5.23 -4.08 37.74
C GLU A 543 -3.97 -4.47 36.94
N GLN A 544 -3.69 -5.77 36.87
CA GLN A 544 -2.58 -6.34 36.08
C GLN A 544 -2.44 -5.68 34.69
N GLY A 545 -1.20 -5.48 34.25
CA GLY A 545 -0.87 -4.90 32.96
C GLY A 545 -0.68 -3.39 32.95
N SER A 546 -0.74 -2.70 34.11
CA SER A 546 -0.36 -1.29 34.22
C SER A 546 1.16 -1.10 34.39
N GLY A 547 1.92 -2.15 34.75
CA GLY A 547 3.38 -2.10 34.86
C GLY A 547 3.90 -0.93 35.70
N LYS A 548 4.69 -0.03 35.10
CA LYS A 548 5.18 1.19 35.75
C LYS A 548 4.20 2.36 35.64
N PHE A 549 3.12 2.24 34.88
CA PHE A 549 2.16 3.29 34.55
C PHE A 549 1.00 3.35 35.56
N THR A 550 1.34 3.34 36.86
CA THR A 550 0.34 3.32 37.93
C THR A 550 -0.20 4.70 38.25
N HIS A 551 -1.43 4.72 38.73
CA HIS A 551 -2.26 5.87 39.07
C HIS A 551 -2.60 5.83 40.57
N ASN A 552 -1.64 6.01 41.46
CA ASN A 552 -1.84 5.80 42.91
C ASN A 552 -1.24 6.91 43.77
N HIS A 553 -1.05 8.11 43.21
CA HIS A 553 -0.45 9.21 43.94
C HIS A 553 -1.37 9.70 45.08
N PRO A 554 -0.91 9.73 46.34
CA PRO A 554 -1.78 10.03 47.49
C PRO A 554 -2.32 11.46 47.51
N LEU A 555 -1.66 12.43 46.85
CA LEU A 555 -2.22 13.78 46.73
C LEU A 555 -3.33 13.87 45.67
N ASP A 556 -3.26 13.04 44.63
CA ASP A 556 -4.24 13.02 43.55
C ASP A 556 -5.42 12.10 43.90
N ARG A 557 -5.15 10.99 44.62
CA ARG A 557 -6.09 9.95 45.01
C ARG A 557 -5.94 9.66 46.51
N ASN A 558 -6.85 10.19 47.33
CA ASN A 558 -6.86 9.97 48.78
C ASN A 558 -8.25 9.62 49.30
N GLU A 559 -8.28 9.09 50.52
CA GLU A 559 -9.49 8.64 51.22
C GLU A 559 -10.59 9.71 51.25
N LYS A 560 -10.24 10.98 51.44
CA LYS A 560 -11.21 12.08 51.53
C LYS A 560 -11.94 12.35 50.21
N THR A 561 -11.30 12.10 49.08
CA THR A 561 -11.81 12.48 47.75
C THR A 561 -12.31 11.30 46.93
N HIS A 562 -11.80 10.09 47.19
CA HIS A 562 -12.05 8.89 46.38
C HIS A 562 -12.28 7.62 47.22
N GLY A 563 -12.31 7.72 48.56
CA GLY A 563 -12.62 6.59 49.45
C GLY A 563 -14.13 6.29 49.52
N GLY A 564 -14.55 5.51 50.51
CA GLY A 564 -15.95 5.11 50.66
C GLY A 564 -16.44 4.13 49.58
N MET A 565 -17.74 4.10 49.31
CA MET A 565 -18.33 3.18 48.33
C MET A 565 -18.61 3.84 46.98
N ASN A 566 -18.26 3.14 45.90
CA ASN A 566 -18.64 3.43 44.53
C ASN A 566 -19.73 2.46 44.08
N PHE A 567 -20.66 2.96 43.28
CA PHE A 567 -21.82 2.21 42.80
C PHE A 567 -21.83 2.17 41.27
N LEU A 568 -22.16 1.01 40.70
CA LEU A 568 -22.52 0.84 39.29
C LEU A 568 -24.02 0.50 39.22
N TYR A 569 -24.81 1.40 38.66
CA TYR A 569 -26.27 1.33 38.66
C TYR A 569 -26.82 0.75 37.36
N PHE A 570 -27.85 -0.08 37.49
CA PHE A 570 -28.60 -0.68 36.39
C PHE A 570 -30.09 -0.41 36.58
N GLY A 571 -30.84 -0.39 35.48
CA GLY A 571 -32.27 -0.16 35.47
C GLY A 571 -32.73 0.62 34.25
N GLU A 572 -34.04 0.84 34.15
CA GLU A 572 -34.64 1.59 33.05
C GLU A 572 -34.01 2.99 32.87
N GLY A 573 -33.54 3.26 31.65
CA GLY A 573 -32.88 4.52 31.29
C GLY A 573 -31.41 4.64 31.73
N LEU A 574 -30.79 3.59 32.28
CA LEU A 574 -29.37 3.57 32.66
C LEU A 574 -28.58 2.68 31.71
N ASP A 575 -27.84 3.31 30.79
CA ASP A 575 -27.10 2.60 29.76
C ASP A 575 -25.71 2.15 30.24
N ASN A 576 -25.51 0.84 30.37
CA ASN A 576 -24.19 0.27 30.69
C ASN A 576 -23.77 -0.67 29.56
N TRP A 577 -22.71 -0.33 28.83
CA TRP A 577 -22.25 -1.11 27.68
C TRP A 577 -20.77 -0.95 27.37
N LEU A 578 -20.22 -1.97 26.70
CA LEU A 578 -18.94 -1.97 26.01
C LEU A 578 -19.19 -1.92 24.50
N GLN A 579 -18.63 -0.95 23.80
CA GLN A 579 -18.71 -0.85 22.35
C GLN A 579 -17.42 -1.36 21.72
N LEU A 580 -17.54 -2.42 20.92
CA LEU A 580 -16.43 -3.06 20.23
C LEU A 580 -16.44 -2.68 18.73
N PRO A 581 -15.29 -2.32 18.15
CA PRO A 581 -15.16 -2.05 16.73
C PRO A 581 -14.97 -3.36 15.94
N ILE A 582 -16.09 -4.04 15.65
CA ILE A 582 -16.08 -5.31 14.93
C ILE A 582 -15.75 -5.04 13.46
N ILE A 583 -14.81 -5.79 12.89
CA ILE A 583 -14.52 -5.75 11.45
C ILE A 583 -15.25 -6.91 10.78
N PRO A 584 -16.27 -6.64 9.94
CA PRO A 584 -16.91 -7.68 9.14
C PRO A 584 -15.86 -8.39 8.29
N LYS A 585 -15.97 -9.72 8.19
CA LYS A 585 -15.12 -10.49 7.28
C LYS A 585 -15.21 -9.89 5.89
N ALA A 586 -14.05 -9.63 5.29
CA ALA A 586 -14.01 -9.24 3.89
C ALA A 586 -14.72 -10.33 3.05
N PRO A 587 -15.61 -9.96 2.12
CA PRO A 587 -16.24 -10.93 1.23
C PRO A 587 -15.16 -11.77 0.54
N ARG A 588 -15.38 -13.09 0.38
CA ARG A 588 -14.45 -13.92 -0.38
C ARG A 588 -14.23 -13.31 -1.77
N PRO A 589 -13.01 -13.27 -2.31
CA PRO A 589 -12.82 -12.72 -3.64
C PRO A 589 -13.58 -13.51 -4.70
N PHE A 590 -14.07 -12.82 -5.73
CA PHE A 590 -14.65 -13.39 -6.94
C PHE A 590 -13.53 -13.99 -7.79
N LYS A 591 -13.53 -15.31 -7.95
CA LYS A 591 -12.42 -16.04 -8.57
C LYS A 591 -12.65 -16.25 -10.06
N THR A 592 -11.76 -15.73 -10.89
CA THR A 592 -11.80 -15.93 -12.35
C THR A 592 -10.67 -16.83 -12.81
N ILE A 593 -10.99 -17.85 -13.60
CA ILE A 593 -10.04 -18.70 -14.29
C ILE A 593 -9.98 -18.28 -15.76
N VAL A 594 -8.80 -17.84 -16.21
CA VAL A 594 -8.53 -17.53 -17.61
C VAL A 594 -7.71 -18.67 -18.21
N VAL A 595 -8.23 -19.34 -19.24
CA VAL A 595 -7.54 -20.44 -19.91
C VAL A 595 -6.88 -19.91 -21.18
N GLY A 596 -5.55 -19.84 -21.18
CA GLY A 596 -4.69 -19.30 -22.23
C GLY A 596 -4.06 -17.96 -21.85
N ALA A 597 -2.72 -17.85 -21.95
CA ALA A 597 -1.96 -16.62 -21.67
C ALA A 597 -1.52 -15.89 -22.96
N GLY A 598 -2.35 -15.96 -24.02
CA GLY A 598 -2.18 -15.13 -25.21
C GLY A 598 -2.64 -13.68 -25.00
N ILE A 599 -2.72 -12.90 -26.08
CA ILE A 599 -3.15 -11.49 -26.03
C ILE A 599 -4.52 -11.35 -25.34
N ALA A 600 -5.53 -12.13 -25.75
CA ALA A 600 -6.87 -12.07 -25.17
C ALA A 600 -6.87 -12.38 -23.66
N GLY A 601 -6.19 -13.44 -23.25
CA GLY A 601 -6.16 -13.89 -21.86
C GLY A 601 -5.40 -12.94 -20.94
N LEU A 602 -4.25 -12.42 -21.38
CA LEU A 602 -3.49 -11.43 -20.61
C LEU A 602 -4.23 -10.09 -20.53
N THR A 603 -4.86 -9.64 -21.62
CA THR A 603 -5.71 -8.44 -21.57
C THR A 603 -6.87 -8.62 -20.62
N THR A 604 -7.53 -9.78 -20.62
CA THR A 604 -8.63 -10.09 -19.68
C THR A 604 -8.15 -10.08 -18.23
N ALA A 605 -7.03 -10.76 -17.95
CA ALA A 605 -6.45 -10.81 -16.62
C ALA A 605 -6.04 -9.43 -16.11
N LEU A 606 -5.53 -8.57 -16.99
CA LEU A 606 -5.21 -7.17 -16.70
C LEU A 606 -6.46 -6.31 -16.48
N ALA A 607 -7.49 -6.48 -17.30
CA ALA A 607 -8.73 -5.69 -17.23
C ALA A 607 -9.60 -6.04 -16.02
N LEU A 608 -9.58 -7.29 -15.55
CA LEU A 608 -10.27 -7.75 -14.34
C LEU A 608 -9.60 -7.33 -13.03
N ARG A 609 -8.40 -6.73 -13.11
CA ARG A 609 -7.68 -6.30 -11.91
C ARG A 609 -8.50 -5.25 -11.16
N GLY A 610 -8.90 -5.60 -9.94
CA GLY A 610 -9.72 -4.75 -9.09
C GLY A 610 -9.84 -5.32 -7.67
N PRO A 611 -10.34 -4.52 -6.71
CA PRO A 611 -10.61 -5.00 -5.36
C PRO A 611 -11.64 -6.14 -5.41
N GLY A 612 -11.44 -7.18 -4.59
CA GLY A 612 -12.37 -8.31 -4.53
C GLY A 612 -12.25 -9.34 -5.65
N HIS A 613 -11.28 -9.22 -6.59
CA HIS A 613 -11.03 -10.24 -7.61
C HIS A 613 -9.77 -11.07 -7.31
N GLU A 614 -9.87 -12.38 -7.54
CA GLU A 614 -8.75 -13.32 -7.60
C GLU A 614 -8.68 -13.91 -9.01
N ILE A 615 -7.54 -13.76 -9.69
CA ILE A 615 -7.42 -14.14 -11.10
C ILE A 615 -6.32 -15.19 -11.26
N LEU A 616 -6.68 -16.32 -11.85
CA LEU A 616 -5.78 -17.40 -12.19
C LEU A 616 -5.74 -17.59 -13.71
N VAL A 617 -4.56 -17.43 -14.30
CA VAL A 617 -4.31 -17.70 -15.72
C VAL A 617 -3.63 -19.06 -15.86
N LEU A 618 -4.24 -19.97 -16.61
CA LEU A 618 -3.73 -21.31 -16.90
C LEU A 618 -3.21 -21.35 -18.34
N GLU A 619 -1.94 -21.66 -18.52
CA GLU A 619 -1.29 -21.70 -19.81
C GLU A 619 -0.62 -23.05 -20.05
N GLN A 620 -0.92 -23.67 -21.20
CA GLN A 620 -0.42 -25.00 -21.54
C GLN A 620 1.11 -25.03 -21.73
N THR A 621 1.72 -23.95 -22.21
CA THR A 621 3.17 -23.86 -22.40
C THR A 621 3.89 -23.41 -21.13
N ARG A 622 5.19 -23.72 -21.02
CA ARG A 622 6.03 -23.22 -19.91
C ARG A 622 6.50 -21.77 -20.10
N MET A 623 6.02 -21.07 -21.14
CA MET A 623 6.32 -19.64 -21.38
C MET A 623 7.82 -19.30 -21.41
N LYS A 624 8.66 -20.20 -21.93
CA LYS A 624 10.14 -20.03 -21.96
C LYS A 624 10.63 -19.11 -23.08
N THR A 625 9.96 -19.12 -24.23
CA THR A 625 10.22 -18.24 -25.38
C THR A 625 8.96 -18.19 -26.25
N GLU A 626 8.50 -16.99 -26.62
CA GLU A 626 7.45 -16.82 -27.62
C GLU A 626 8.11 -16.63 -28.99
N VAL A 627 7.65 -17.38 -30.00
CA VAL A 627 8.18 -17.29 -31.38
C VAL A 627 7.53 -16.08 -32.07
N GLY A 628 8.35 -15.20 -32.63
CA GLY A 628 7.93 -13.87 -33.09
C GLY A 628 7.22 -13.84 -34.44
N ALA A 629 6.15 -13.02 -34.50
CA ALA A 629 5.56 -12.46 -35.71
C ALA A 629 5.35 -10.96 -35.46
N ALA A 630 5.10 -10.14 -36.49
CA ALA A 630 4.66 -8.77 -36.25
C ALA A 630 3.14 -8.69 -36.10
N ILE A 631 2.68 -7.60 -35.48
CA ILE A 631 1.27 -7.27 -35.27
C ILE A 631 1.14 -5.75 -35.25
N HIS A 632 0.05 -5.21 -35.77
CA HIS A 632 -0.25 -3.80 -35.57
C HIS A 632 -1.41 -3.63 -34.58
N VAL A 633 -1.30 -2.60 -33.75
CA VAL A 633 -2.31 -2.24 -32.76
C VAL A 633 -3.00 -0.98 -33.26
N ALA A 634 -4.20 -1.17 -33.81
CA ALA A 634 -5.03 -0.08 -34.31
C ALA A 634 -5.59 0.78 -33.17
N PRO A 635 -6.05 2.03 -33.44
CA PRO A 635 -6.46 2.98 -32.41
C PRO A 635 -7.48 2.47 -31.39
N ASN A 636 -8.43 1.62 -31.79
CA ASN A 636 -9.36 0.95 -30.87
C ASN A 636 -8.65 0.15 -29.78
N ALA A 637 -7.68 -0.68 -30.15
CA ALA A 637 -6.89 -1.43 -29.19
C ALA A 637 -5.89 -0.54 -28.44
N SER A 638 -5.27 0.44 -29.10
CA SER A 638 -4.34 1.39 -28.45
C SER A 638 -5.01 2.18 -27.33
N LYS A 639 -6.28 2.60 -27.51
CA LYS A 639 -7.05 3.28 -26.46
C LYS A 639 -7.26 2.40 -25.24
N ILE A 640 -7.63 1.15 -25.46
CA ILE A 640 -7.84 0.17 -24.40
C ILE A 640 -6.54 -0.10 -23.66
N LEU A 641 -5.46 -0.42 -24.39
CA LEU A 641 -4.15 -0.66 -23.78
C LEU A 641 -3.68 0.53 -22.96
N LYS A 642 -3.85 1.76 -23.48
CA LYS A 642 -3.51 2.99 -22.74
C LYS A 642 -4.32 3.14 -21.45
N LYS A 643 -5.62 2.84 -21.47
CA LYS A 643 -6.47 2.82 -20.25
C LYS A 643 -6.02 1.77 -19.25
N LEU A 644 -5.51 0.64 -19.73
CA LEU A 644 -4.93 -0.44 -18.93
C LEU A 644 -3.45 -0.21 -18.56
N GLY A 645 -2.88 0.97 -18.85
CA GLY A 645 -1.52 1.34 -18.48
C GLY A 645 -0.42 0.76 -19.39
N VAL A 646 -0.75 0.32 -20.60
CA VAL A 646 0.19 -0.19 -21.61
C VAL A 646 0.27 0.76 -22.79
N ASN A 647 1.45 1.35 -23.02
CA ASN A 647 1.73 2.20 -24.17
C ASN A 647 2.76 1.55 -25.08
N MET A 648 2.35 1.13 -26.27
CA MET A 648 3.25 0.41 -27.19
C MET A 648 4.44 1.24 -27.70
N LEU A 649 4.37 2.57 -27.66
CA LEU A 649 5.52 3.42 -28.01
C LEU A 649 6.68 3.30 -27.01
N GLU A 650 6.39 2.92 -25.75
CA GLU A 650 7.39 2.63 -24.73
C GLU A 650 7.94 1.20 -24.86
N HIS A 651 7.36 0.40 -25.76
CA HIS A 651 7.69 -1.01 -26.02
C HIS A 651 8.03 -1.23 -27.50
N HIS A 652 8.83 -0.32 -28.06
CA HIS A 652 9.41 -0.41 -29.42
C HIS A 652 8.40 -0.31 -30.58
N GLY A 653 7.18 0.14 -30.31
CA GLY A 653 6.15 0.33 -31.33
C GLY A 653 6.47 1.49 -32.27
N VAL A 654 6.26 1.30 -33.57
CA VAL A 654 6.48 2.32 -34.60
C VAL A 654 5.14 2.97 -34.98
N ILE A 655 5.03 4.30 -34.92
CA ILE A 655 3.81 5.01 -35.32
C ILE A 655 3.52 4.76 -36.81
N CYS A 656 2.32 4.27 -37.11
CA CYS A 656 1.80 4.10 -38.46
C CYS A 656 1.06 5.36 -38.91
N LYS A 657 1.45 5.92 -40.07
CA LYS A 657 0.79 7.10 -40.67
C LYS A 657 0.01 6.76 -41.94
N GLY A 658 -0.13 5.49 -42.29
CA GLY A 658 -0.87 5.14 -43.50
C GLY A 658 -0.64 3.74 -44.03
N LEU A 659 -1.40 3.43 -45.08
CA LEU A 659 -1.20 2.26 -45.92
C LEU A 659 -1.10 2.69 -47.38
N HIS A 660 -0.18 2.09 -48.12
CA HIS A 660 0.06 2.35 -49.53
C HIS A 660 -0.01 1.03 -50.29
N GLU A 661 -0.92 0.94 -51.24
CA GLU A 661 -1.15 -0.25 -52.07
C GLU A 661 -0.55 -0.06 -53.46
N TYR A 662 0.16 -1.07 -53.94
CA TYR A 662 0.87 -1.09 -55.22
C TYR A 662 0.50 -2.33 -56.03
N GLY A 663 0.59 -2.23 -57.35
CA GLY A 663 0.60 -3.38 -58.25
C GLY A 663 1.92 -4.15 -58.20
N ALA A 664 1.94 -5.34 -58.80
CA ALA A 664 3.16 -6.13 -58.98
C ALA A 664 4.17 -5.47 -59.95
N ASP A 665 3.74 -4.48 -60.72
CA ASP A 665 4.59 -3.58 -61.53
C ASP A 665 5.21 -2.43 -60.71
N ASN A 666 4.99 -2.42 -59.39
CA ASN A 666 5.41 -1.38 -58.44
C ASN A 666 4.75 -0.01 -58.69
N GLN A 667 3.64 0.05 -59.45
CA GLN A 667 2.84 1.27 -59.60
C GLN A 667 1.94 1.46 -58.39
N LEU A 668 1.83 2.70 -57.91
CA LEU A 668 1.00 3.06 -56.77
C LEU A 668 -0.48 3.04 -57.19
N HIS A 669 -1.26 2.10 -56.66
CA HIS A 669 -2.70 2.02 -56.88
C HIS A 669 -3.47 2.90 -55.89
N MET A 670 -3.05 2.88 -54.62
CA MET A 670 -3.75 3.61 -53.57
C MET A 670 -2.78 4.17 -52.54
N LYS A 671 -2.93 5.46 -52.21
CA LYS A 671 -2.22 6.10 -51.10
C LYS A 671 -3.19 6.57 -50.03
N VAL A 672 -3.05 6.01 -48.83
CA VAL A 672 -3.86 6.36 -47.67
C VAL A 672 -2.93 6.89 -46.59
N ASN A 673 -2.90 8.21 -46.43
CA ASN A 673 -2.27 8.82 -45.27
C ASN A 673 -3.35 9.09 -44.22
N VAL A 674 -3.03 8.81 -42.96
CA VAL A 674 -3.94 8.97 -41.83
C VAL A 674 -3.23 9.71 -40.71
N GLU A 675 -4.03 10.40 -39.91
CA GLU A 675 -3.60 10.96 -38.63
C GLU A 675 -4.43 10.31 -37.52
N PRO A 676 -4.06 9.10 -37.08
CA PRO A 676 -4.91 8.29 -36.19
C PRO A 676 -5.28 9.01 -34.88
N GLU A 677 -4.39 9.84 -34.36
CA GLU A 677 -4.63 10.62 -33.15
C GLU A 677 -5.71 11.69 -33.34
N LYS A 678 -5.74 12.39 -34.48
CA LYS A 678 -6.80 13.37 -34.77
C LYS A 678 -8.14 12.69 -35.07
N ILE A 679 -8.11 11.52 -35.70
CA ILE A 679 -9.31 10.80 -36.14
C ILE A 679 -9.96 10.02 -35.00
N ALA A 680 -9.16 9.39 -34.14
CA ALA A 680 -9.62 8.38 -33.19
C ALA A 680 -9.05 8.54 -31.77
N GLY A 681 -8.29 9.61 -31.50
CA GLY A 681 -7.75 9.92 -30.17
C GLY A 681 -6.58 9.05 -29.71
N ALA A 682 -6.04 8.16 -30.57
CA ALA A 682 -4.90 7.31 -30.23
C ALA A 682 -4.04 6.95 -31.44
N SER A 683 -2.76 6.68 -31.18
CA SER A 683 -1.79 6.24 -32.17
C SER A 683 -2.12 4.84 -32.71
N TRP A 684 -1.94 4.64 -34.03
CA TRP A 684 -1.87 3.32 -34.65
C TRP A 684 -0.40 2.90 -34.64
N THR A 685 -0.06 1.76 -34.04
CA THR A 685 1.34 1.32 -33.91
C THR A 685 1.61 -0.01 -34.63
N LEU A 686 2.81 -0.14 -35.20
CA LEU A 686 3.34 -1.34 -35.82
C LEU A 686 4.34 -1.96 -34.86
N ASN A 687 4.08 -3.19 -34.44
CA ASN A 687 4.75 -3.80 -33.29
C ASN A 687 5.28 -5.19 -33.63
N HIS A 688 6.25 -5.63 -32.86
CA HIS A 688 6.58 -7.03 -32.77
C HIS A 688 5.63 -7.69 -31.77
N ARG A 689 5.05 -8.86 -32.10
CA ARG A 689 4.02 -9.52 -31.27
C ARG A 689 4.53 -9.89 -29.88
N VAL A 690 5.79 -10.32 -29.78
CA VAL A 690 6.45 -10.62 -28.49
C VAL A 690 6.58 -9.38 -27.62
N ASP A 691 6.76 -8.19 -28.21
CA ASP A 691 6.91 -6.97 -27.43
C ASP A 691 5.55 -6.55 -26.85
N LEU A 692 4.45 -6.68 -27.62
CA LEU A 692 3.08 -6.52 -27.11
C LEU A 692 2.73 -7.54 -26.03
N HIS A 693 3.06 -8.82 -26.23
CA HIS A 693 2.82 -9.88 -25.26
C HIS A 693 3.56 -9.62 -23.95
N ASN A 694 4.85 -9.31 -24.03
CA ASN A 694 5.68 -8.98 -22.87
C ASN A 694 5.17 -7.74 -22.14
N ALA A 695 4.74 -6.70 -22.87
CA ALA A 695 4.14 -5.50 -22.27
C ALA A 695 2.86 -5.84 -21.48
N LEU A 696 1.95 -6.62 -22.07
CA LEU A 696 0.74 -7.10 -21.40
C LEU A 696 1.06 -7.97 -20.18
N ARG A 697 2.01 -8.90 -20.30
CA ARG A 697 2.42 -9.78 -19.21
C ARG A 697 3.04 -8.98 -18.06
N ALA A 698 3.92 -8.03 -18.37
CA ALA A 698 4.55 -7.15 -17.39
C ALA A 698 3.52 -6.29 -16.67
N ALA A 699 2.57 -5.71 -17.39
CA ALA A 699 1.47 -4.94 -16.80
C ALA A 699 0.56 -5.83 -15.92
N THR A 700 0.22 -7.02 -16.40
CA THR A 700 -0.60 -8.00 -15.65
C THR A 700 0.06 -8.39 -14.34
N LEU A 701 1.38 -8.64 -14.33
CA LEU A 701 2.13 -9.05 -13.15
C LEU A 701 2.65 -7.88 -12.30
N SER A 702 2.37 -6.64 -12.72
CA SER A 702 2.80 -5.45 -12.00
C SER A 702 2.12 -5.36 -10.64
N ARG A 703 2.88 -5.06 -9.59
CA ARG A 703 2.34 -4.69 -8.27
C ARG A 703 1.74 -3.27 -8.26
N LYS A 704 1.95 -2.48 -9.32
CA LYS A 704 1.42 -1.12 -9.43
C LYS A 704 -0.04 -1.07 -9.91
N GLY A 705 -0.58 -2.17 -10.44
CA GLY A 705 -1.97 -2.24 -10.91
C GLY A 705 -2.97 -2.40 -9.75
N PRO A 706 -4.26 -2.08 -9.96
CA PRO A 706 -5.29 -2.27 -8.94
C PRO A 706 -5.46 -3.75 -8.54
N GLY A 707 -6.00 -4.00 -7.35
CA GLY A 707 -6.33 -5.35 -6.88
C GLY A 707 -5.15 -6.29 -6.65
N SER A 708 -5.47 -7.56 -6.43
CA SER A 708 -4.45 -8.62 -6.27
C SER A 708 -3.69 -8.85 -7.58
N VAL A 709 -2.43 -9.29 -7.49
CA VAL A 709 -1.64 -9.64 -8.68
C VAL A 709 -2.12 -11.01 -9.21
N PRO A 710 -2.57 -11.11 -10.47
CA PRO A 710 -2.95 -12.38 -11.07
C PRO A 710 -1.84 -13.43 -11.02
N VAL A 711 -2.22 -14.69 -10.80
CA VAL A 711 -1.30 -15.82 -10.83
C VAL A 711 -1.30 -16.43 -12.23
N ILE A 712 -0.12 -16.54 -12.86
CA ILE A 712 0.02 -17.22 -14.16
C ILE A 712 0.73 -18.56 -13.95
N ARG A 713 0.04 -19.67 -14.24
CA ARG A 713 0.57 -21.04 -14.17
C ARG A 713 0.87 -21.56 -15.58
N GLY A 714 2.15 -21.66 -15.92
CA GLY A 714 2.60 -22.32 -17.16
C GLY A 714 2.70 -23.84 -17.00
N GLY A 715 2.57 -24.57 -18.12
CA GLY A 715 2.51 -26.04 -18.12
C GLY A 715 1.17 -26.60 -17.63
N ALA A 716 0.14 -25.77 -17.49
CA ALA A 716 -1.18 -26.12 -16.99
C ALA A 716 -2.16 -26.29 -18.15
N LYS A 717 -2.06 -27.43 -18.85
CA LYS A 717 -2.95 -27.73 -19.98
C LYS A 717 -4.32 -28.18 -19.48
N VAL A 718 -5.36 -27.43 -19.85
CA VAL A 718 -6.76 -27.78 -19.56
C VAL A 718 -7.23 -28.84 -20.55
N VAL A 719 -7.82 -29.92 -20.02
CA VAL A 719 -8.33 -31.07 -20.81
C VAL A 719 -9.84 -31.23 -20.73
N ALA A 720 -10.49 -30.71 -19.69
CA ALA A 720 -11.94 -30.70 -19.55
C ALA A 720 -12.42 -29.46 -18.79
N VAL A 721 -13.69 -29.10 -18.99
CA VAL A 721 -14.36 -28.00 -18.29
C VAL A 721 -15.82 -28.35 -18.03
N ASN A 722 -16.31 -28.02 -16.83
CA ASN A 722 -17.72 -28.00 -16.51
C ASN A 722 -18.17 -26.55 -16.30
N CYS A 723 -18.97 -26.08 -17.25
CA CYS A 723 -19.43 -24.71 -17.32
C CYS A 723 -20.39 -24.33 -16.17
N ASP A 724 -21.20 -25.26 -15.65
CA ASP A 724 -22.21 -24.95 -14.64
C ASP A 724 -21.60 -24.83 -13.25
N THR A 725 -20.67 -25.73 -12.92
CA THR A 725 -19.96 -25.72 -11.64
C THR A 725 -18.76 -24.78 -11.61
N GLY A 726 -18.33 -24.27 -12.77
CA GLY A 726 -17.16 -23.40 -12.89
C GLY A 726 -15.85 -24.14 -12.63
N THR A 727 -15.73 -25.39 -13.07
CA THR A 727 -14.52 -26.20 -12.85
C THR A 727 -13.77 -26.50 -14.13
N VAL A 728 -12.44 -26.47 -14.07
CA VAL A 728 -11.53 -26.91 -15.15
C VAL A 728 -10.66 -28.05 -14.64
N THR A 729 -10.41 -29.05 -15.48
CA THR A 729 -9.53 -30.19 -15.19
C THR A 729 -8.25 -30.06 -16.00
N LEU A 730 -7.11 -30.17 -15.33
CA LEU A 730 -5.78 -30.15 -15.92
C LEU A 730 -5.35 -31.56 -16.37
N GLU A 731 -4.37 -31.64 -17.28
CA GLU A 731 -3.83 -32.90 -17.81
C GLU A 731 -3.24 -33.82 -16.72
N ASP A 732 -2.79 -33.27 -15.59
CA ASP A 732 -2.28 -34.02 -14.44
C ASP A 732 -3.39 -34.53 -13.49
N GLY A 733 -4.65 -34.22 -13.77
CA GLY A 733 -5.81 -34.60 -12.97
C GLY A 733 -6.23 -33.57 -11.91
N GLU A 734 -5.50 -32.47 -11.73
CA GLU A 734 -5.92 -31.39 -10.82
C GLU A 734 -7.23 -30.75 -11.33
N VAL A 735 -8.16 -30.51 -10.40
CA VAL A 735 -9.41 -29.80 -10.67
C VAL A 735 -9.35 -28.43 -9.99
N VAL A 736 -9.54 -27.38 -10.78
CA VAL A 736 -9.55 -26.00 -10.29
C VAL A 736 -10.94 -25.42 -10.46
N GLN A 737 -11.48 -24.82 -9.40
CA GLN A 737 -12.78 -24.16 -9.39
C GLN A 737 -12.65 -22.63 -9.36
N GLY A 738 -13.52 -21.96 -10.11
CA GLY A 738 -13.70 -20.52 -10.14
C GLY A 738 -15.18 -20.14 -10.30
N ASP A 739 -15.48 -18.88 -10.02
CA ASP A 739 -16.82 -18.31 -10.19
C ASP A 739 -17.10 -17.90 -11.66
N LEU A 740 -16.03 -17.68 -12.43
CA LEU A 740 -16.03 -17.37 -13.87
C LEU A 740 -14.89 -18.13 -14.59
N ILE A 741 -15.15 -18.64 -15.79
CA ILE A 741 -14.17 -19.24 -16.71
C ILE A 741 -14.14 -18.44 -18.02
N VAL A 742 -12.96 -18.00 -18.42
CA VAL A 742 -12.73 -17.33 -19.71
C VAL A 742 -11.84 -18.22 -20.59
N GLY A 743 -12.39 -18.74 -21.67
CA GLY A 743 -11.68 -19.50 -22.70
C GLY A 743 -11.00 -18.58 -23.69
N ALA A 744 -9.69 -18.41 -23.54
CA ALA A 744 -8.80 -17.64 -24.40
C ALA A 744 -7.71 -18.54 -25.03
N ASP A 745 -8.02 -19.82 -25.23
CA ASP A 745 -7.13 -20.92 -25.63
C ASP A 745 -6.99 -21.12 -27.15
N GLY A 746 -7.42 -20.13 -27.93
CA GLY A 746 -7.13 -20.02 -29.37
C GLY A 746 -7.96 -20.92 -30.28
N ILE A 747 -7.51 -21.11 -31.52
CA ILE A 747 -8.31 -21.81 -32.56
C ILE A 747 -8.63 -23.26 -32.22
N HIS A 748 -7.83 -23.90 -31.36
CA HIS A 748 -8.01 -25.30 -30.93
C HIS A 748 -8.72 -25.41 -29.58
N SER A 749 -9.51 -24.38 -29.25
CA SER A 749 -10.13 -24.21 -27.94
C SER A 749 -10.94 -25.43 -27.50
N ARG A 750 -10.60 -25.93 -26.31
CA ARG A 750 -11.40 -26.93 -25.58
C ARG A 750 -12.57 -26.30 -24.87
N ILE A 751 -12.44 -25.05 -24.46
CA ILE A 751 -13.53 -24.31 -23.81
C ILE A 751 -14.67 -24.07 -24.81
N ARG A 752 -14.35 -23.77 -26.08
CA ARG A 752 -15.35 -23.63 -27.16
C ARG A 752 -16.18 -24.90 -27.32
N GLU A 753 -15.53 -26.07 -27.34
CA GLU A 753 -16.21 -27.36 -27.47
C GLU A 753 -17.23 -27.56 -26.33
N ALA A 754 -16.86 -27.23 -25.10
CA ALA A 754 -17.77 -27.36 -23.96
C ALA A 754 -18.93 -26.35 -23.94
N VAL A 755 -18.66 -25.11 -24.40
CA VAL A 755 -19.66 -24.03 -24.51
C VAL A 755 -20.67 -24.31 -25.61
N THR A 756 -20.19 -24.67 -26.81
CA THR A 756 -21.04 -24.87 -28.00
C THR A 756 -21.66 -26.26 -28.06
N GLY A 757 -21.06 -27.26 -27.39
CA GLY A 757 -21.48 -28.67 -27.44
C GLY A 757 -21.01 -29.42 -28.69
N GLU A 758 -20.34 -28.74 -29.63
CA GLU A 758 -19.88 -29.32 -30.88
C GLU A 758 -18.38 -29.08 -31.10
N LYS A 759 -17.72 -30.10 -31.68
CA LYS A 759 -16.32 -29.97 -32.08
C LYS A 759 -16.22 -29.21 -33.40
N MET A 760 -16.10 -27.89 -33.33
CA MET A 760 -15.88 -27.05 -34.51
C MET A 760 -14.41 -26.97 -34.91
N ILE A 761 -14.16 -27.23 -36.20
CA ILE A 761 -12.84 -27.15 -36.84
C ILE A 761 -12.86 -25.97 -37.82
N ALA A 762 -11.93 -25.03 -37.66
CA ALA A 762 -11.79 -23.90 -38.58
C ALA A 762 -11.45 -24.36 -40.01
N SER A 763 -12.12 -23.76 -40.99
CA SER A 763 -12.04 -24.15 -42.41
C SER A 763 -10.80 -23.56 -43.07
N PRO A 764 -10.08 -24.31 -43.94
CA PRO A 764 -9.06 -23.73 -44.82
C PRO A 764 -9.68 -22.68 -45.75
N SER A 765 -9.03 -21.53 -45.87
CA SER A 765 -9.47 -20.46 -46.78
C SER A 765 -9.04 -20.66 -48.24
N GLY A 766 -8.18 -21.67 -48.50
CA GLY A 766 -7.51 -21.85 -49.79
C GLY A 766 -6.29 -20.97 -50.00
N LEU A 767 -5.92 -20.17 -48.98
CA LEU A 767 -4.73 -19.32 -48.97
C LEU A 767 -3.79 -19.74 -47.84
N SER A 768 -2.50 -19.63 -48.12
CA SER A 768 -1.42 -19.75 -47.15
C SER A 768 -0.65 -18.45 -47.10
N ALA A 769 0.10 -18.24 -46.03
CA ALA A 769 0.99 -17.11 -45.94
C ALA A 769 2.36 -17.51 -45.39
N TYR A 770 3.39 -16.82 -45.86
CA TYR A 770 4.71 -16.83 -45.25
C TYR A 770 4.86 -15.59 -44.36
N ARG A 771 5.49 -15.74 -43.21
CA ARG A 771 5.82 -14.66 -42.28
C ARG A 771 7.32 -14.57 -42.09
N CYS A 772 7.86 -13.39 -42.30
CA CYS A 772 9.29 -13.12 -42.17
C CYS A 772 9.50 -11.87 -41.31
N LEU A 773 10.53 -11.92 -40.48
CA LEU A 773 11.06 -10.77 -39.75
C LEU A 773 12.51 -10.60 -40.16
N LEU A 774 12.80 -9.58 -40.96
CA LEU A 774 14.14 -9.33 -41.48
C LEU A 774 14.81 -8.20 -40.68
N PRO A 775 15.93 -8.48 -39.98
CA PRO A 775 16.70 -7.43 -39.33
C PRO A 775 17.22 -6.41 -40.35
N ARG A 776 17.25 -5.14 -39.96
CA ARG A 776 17.70 -4.01 -40.80
C ARG A 776 19.02 -4.28 -41.51
N ASP A 777 19.99 -4.88 -40.83
CA ASP A 777 21.33 -5.16 -41.37
C ASP A 777 21.33 -6.15 -42.54
N THR A 778 20.31 -7.02 -42.62
CA THR A 778 20.19 -8.06 -43.66
C THR A 778 19.65 -7.51 -44.99
N ILE A 779 19.09 -6.29 -44.99
CA ILE A 779 18.37 -5.70 -46.14
C ILE A 779 18.91 -4.31 -46.54
N LYS A 780 19.96 -3.82 -45.89
CA LYS A 780 20.50 -2.46 -46.08
C LYS A 780 20.99 -2.16 -47.51
N ASP A 781 21.30 -3.20 -48.27
CA ASP A 781 21.73 -3.16 -49.67
C ASP A 781 20.55 -3.18 -50.66
N ILE A 782 19.30 -3.24 -50.19
CA ILE A 782 18.08 -3.24 -51.02
C ILE A 782 17.36 -1.90 -50.82
N PRO A 783 17.54 -0.90 -51.72
CA PRO A 783 17.04 0.47 -51.56
C PRO A 783 15.53 0.55 -51.25
N GLU A 784 14.71 -0.22 -51.97
CA GLU A 784 13.26 -0.22 -51.83
C GLU A 784 12.77 -0.79 -50.50
N ALA A 785 13.55 -1.69 -49.88
CA ALA A 785 13.22 -2.31 -48.60
C ALA A 785 13.71 -1.46 -47.42
N ILE A 786 14.95 -0.93 -47.51
CA ILE A 786 15.53 -0.10 -46.43
C ILE A 786 14.82 1.24 -46.29
N GLU A 787 14.23 1.78 -47.37
CA GLU A 787 13.40 2.98 -47.34
C GLU A 787 12.26 2.88 -46.31
N LEU A 788 11.62 1.70 -46.21
CA LEU A 788 10.54 1.44 -45.24
C LEU A 788 11.00 1.55 -43.77
N LEU A 789 12.30 1.33 -43.52
CA LEU A 789 12.91 1.45 -42.19
C LEU A 789 13.56 2.82 -41.95
N ASN A 790 13.81 3.62 -42.99
CA ASN A 790 14.44 4.94 -42.91
C ASN A 790 13.44 6.06 -42.61
N SER A 791 12.17 5.85 -42.95
CA SER A 791 11.12 6.83 -42.68
C SER A 791 10.98 7.10 -41.17
N GLU A 792 10.71 8.37 -40.84
CA GLU A 792 10.42 8.78 -39.46
C GLU A 792 9.21 8.01 -38.90
N PHE A 793 8.18 7.84 -39.73
CA PHE A 793 6.97 7.09 -39.44
C PHE A 793 6.89 5.80 -40.26
N GLY A 794 6.19 4.80 -39.75
CA GLY A 794 5.89 3.57 -40.50
C GLY A 794 4.67 3.71 -41.42
N TYR A 795 4.65 2.90 -42.47
CA TYR A 795 3.52 2.72 -43.37
C TYR A 795 3.36 1.22 -43.68
N LEU A 796 2.11 0.76 -43.84
CA LEU A 796 1.87 -0.55 -44.43
C LEU A 796 2.06 -0.46 -45.94
N LYS A 797 3.11 -1.08 -46.48
CA LYS A 797 3.29 -1.24 -47.92
C LYS A 797 2.67 -2.57 -48.36
N ILE A 798 1.63 -2.51 -49.17
CA ILE A 798 0.90 -3.68 -49.65
C ILE A 798 1.12 -3.79 -51.16
N LEU A 799 1.56 -4.94 -51.65
CA LEU A 799 1.62 -5.25 -53.08
C LEU A 799 0.59 -6.34 -53.38
N ILE A 800 -0.24 -6.14 -54.40
CA ILE A 800 -1.32 -7.05 -54.77
C ILE A 800 -1.26 -7.41 -56.25
N THR A 801 -1.71 -8.63 -56.57
CA THR A 801 -1.97 -9.10 -57.95
C THR A 801 -3.46 -9.44 -58.13
N ASP A 802 -3.85 -9.66 -59.38
CA ASP A 802 -5.13 -10.26 -59.76
C ASP A 802 -5.25 -11.75 -59.39
N LYS A 803 -4.13 -12.42 -59.07
CA LYS A 803 -4.04 -13.86 -58.75
C LYS A 803 -4.09 -14.19 -57.24
N GLN A 804 -4.64 -13.29 -56.41
CA GLN A 804 -4.70 -13.41 -54.94
C GLN A 804 -3.34 -13.44 -54.22
N GLU A 805 -2.22 -13.29 -54.93
CA GLU A 805 -0.89 -13.13 -54.33
C GLU A 805 -0.78 -11.72 -53.72
N ARG A 806 -0.34 -11.62 -52.46
CA ARG A 806 -0.23 -10.35 -51.74
C ARG A 806 1.01 -10.32 -50.85
N ILE A 807 1.73 -9.20 -50.83
CA ILE A 807 2.81 -8.95 -49.87
C ILE A 807 2.46 -7.74 -49.01
N ILE A 808 2.54 -7.89 -47.68
CA ILE A 808 2.34 -6.81 -46.71
C ILE A 808 3.65 -6.60 -45.97
N MET A 809 4.20 -5.39 -46.02
CA MET A 809 5.47 -5.04 -45.38
C MET A 809 5.35 -3.80 -44.51
N TYR A 810 6.00 -3.83 -43.35
CA TYR A 810 6.06 -2.66 -42.47
C TYR A 810 7.17 -2.75 -41.41
N PRO A 811 7.71 -1.61 -40.94
CA PRO A 811 8.69 -1.58 -39.87
C PRO A 811 8.07 -1.97 -38.52
N CYS A 812 8.84 -2.66 -37.67
CA CYS A 812 8.54 -2.82 -36.26
C CYS A 812 9.83 -2.74 -35.42
N ARG A 813 9.68 -2.72 -34.09
CA ARG A 813 10.78 -2.66 -33.11
C ARG A 813 11.74 -1.50 -33.39
N ASP A 814 11.25 -0.28 -33.23
CA ASP A 814 12.00 0.96 -33.48
C ASP A 814 12.64 1.05 -34.88
N ARG A 815 12.01 0.43 -35.88
CA ARG A 815 12.49 0.35 -37.28
C ARG A 815 13.79 -0.45 -37.45
N THR A 816 14.09 -1.35 -36.51
CA THR A 816 15.22 -2.28 -36.59
C THR A 816 14.86 -3.59 -37.29
N VAL A 817 13.57 -3.86 -37.49
CA VAL A 817 13.08 -5.09 -38.13
C VAL A 817 12.01 -4.74 -39.16
N LEU A 818 12.11 -5.33 -40.36
CA LEU A 818 11.07 -5.28 -41.39
C LEU A 818 10.22 -6.54 -41.31
N ASN A 819 8.91 -6.38 -41.07
CA ASN A 819 7.95 -7.46 -41.19
C ASN A 819 7.55 -7.67 -42.65
N ILE A 820 7.37 -8.93 -43.04
CA ILE A 820 6.82 -9.33 -44.33
C ILE A 820 5.79 -10.43 -44.11
N VAL A 821 4.58 -10.23 -44.64
CA VAL A 821 3.55 -11.27 -44.77
C VAL A 821 3.29 -11.48 -46.26
N ALA A 822 3.67 -12.64 -46.78
CA ALA A 822 3.54 -12.99 -48.19
C ALA A 822 2.45 -14.07 -48.34
N VAL A 823 1.26 -13.65 -48.78
CA VAL A 823 0.08 -14.50 -48.97
C VAL A 823 0.05 -15.06 -50.39
N CYS A 824 -0.17 -16.36 -50.52
CA CYS A 824 -0.29 -17.06 -51.80
C CYS A 824 -1.37 -18.16 -51.73
N PRO A 825 -1.93 -18.59 -52.88
CA PRO A 825 -2.82 -19.75 -52.93
C PRO A 825 -2.18 -21.03 -52.37
N ASP A 826 -2.99 -21.88 -51.73
CA ASP A 826 -2.55 -23.19 -51.20
C ASP A 826 -1.93 -24.09 -52.28
N SER A 827 -2.29 -23.90 -53.56
CA SER A 827 -1.74 -24.67 -54.68
C SER A 827 -0.24 -24.47 -54.92
N PHE A 828 0.36 -23.42 -54.36
CA PHE A 828 1.82 -23.20 -54.42
C PHE A 828 2.59 -24.02 -53.37
N MET A 829 1.87 -24.78 -52.55
CA MET A 829 2.43 -25.59 -51.46
C MET A 829 2.58 -27.05 -51.92
N THR A 830 3.79 -27.59 -51.91
CA THR A 830 4.07 -29.00 -52.27
C THR A 830 3.98 -29.99 -51.11
N GLU A 831 3.63 -29.54 -49.91
CA GLU A 831 3.53 -30.39 -48.71
C GLU A 831 2.09 -30.38 -48.15
N GLU A 832 1.55 -31.56 -47.84
CA GLU A 832 0.29 -31.68 -47.11
C GLU A 832 0.37 -30.87 -45.80
N SER A 833 -0.40 -29.78 -45.73
CA SER A 833 -0.42 -28.83 -44.61
C SER A 833 -0.97 -29.51 -43.36
N SER A 834 -0.09 -30.08 -42.53
CA SER A 834 -0.45 -30.61 -41.21
C SER A 834 -0.69 -29.46 -40.21
N GLN A 835 -1.48 -29.75 -39.18
CA GLN A 835 -2.14 -28.84 -38.22
C GLN A 835 -1.18 -28.04 -37.28
N SER A 836 0.09 -27.85 -37.63
CA SER A 836 1.10 -27.23 -36.76
C SER A 836 1.39 -25.76 -37.11
N TRP A 837 1.27 -24.87 -36.12
CA TRP A 837 1.38 -23.41 -36.25
C TRP A 837 2.79 -22.87 -36.55
N ASN A 838 3.84 -23.70 -36.52
CA ASN A 838 5.24 -23.30 -36.67
C ASN A 838 6.02 -24.28 -37.55
N LYS A 839 5.56 -24.57 -38.78
CA LYS A 839 6.42 -25.26 -39.75
C LYS A 839 7.35 -24.23 -40.40
N ALA A 840 8.65 -24.52 -40.41
CA ALA A 840 9.61 -23.75 -41.19
C ALA A 840 9.25 -23.92 -42.68
N GLY A 841 8.81 -22.84 -43.31
CA GLY A 841 8.60 -22.77 -44.75
C GLY A 841 9.93 -22.77 -45.49
N ASN A 842 9.88 -23.23 -46.74
CA ASN A 842 11.05 -23.23 -47.61
C ASN A 842 11.19 -21.86 -48.30
N THR A 843 12.31 -21.17 -48.07
CA THR A 843 12.61 -19.86 -48.66
C THR A 843 12.60 -19.89 -50.19
N ASN A 844 13.08 -20.96 -50.82
CA ASN A 844 13.12 -21.07 -52.28
C ASN A 844 11.72 -21.23 -52.88
N GLU A 845 10.83 -21.97 -52.21
CA GLU A 845 9.43 -22.10 -52.60
C GLU A 845 8.68 -20.78 -52.45
N MET A 846 8.93 -20.06 -51.34
CA MET A 846 8.40 -18.70 -51.15
C MET A 846 8.85 -17.78 -52.29
N VAL A 847 10.14 -17.71 -52.61
CA VAL A 847 10.63 -16.90 -53.74
C VAL A 847 9.99 -17.34 -55.07
N ALA A 848 9.77 -18.65 -55.27
CA ALA A 848 9.14 -19.17 -56.47
C ALA A 848 7.64 -18.77 -56.60
N ALA A 849 6.92 -18.72 -55.49
CA ALA A 849 5.51 -18.30 -55.45
C ALA A 849 5.33 -16.82 -55.81
N PHE A 850 6.34 -15.97 -55.59
CA PHE A 850 6.29 -14.53 -55.87
C PHE A 850 7.15 -14.10 -57.08
N LYS A 851 7.37 -14.98 -58.07
CA LYS A 851 8.12 -14.68 -59.31
C LYS A 851 7.51 -13.55 -60.15
N SER A 852 6.21 -13.32 -60.02
CA SER A 852 5.45 -12.26 -60.69
C SER A 852 5.76 -10.85 -60.13
N PHE A 853 6.38 -10.76 -58.96
CA PHE A 853 6.69 -9.51 -58.28
C PHE A 853 8.07 -8.97 -58.68
N PRO A 854 8.36 -7.68 -58.40
CA PRO A 854 9.62 -7.04 -58.80
C PRO A 854 10.87 -7.78 -58.27
N GLN A 855 11.96 -7.72 -59.03
CA GLN A 855 13.20 -8.45 -58.71
C GLN A 855 13.76 -8.13 -57.31
N TRP A 856 13.66 -6.87 -56.86
CA TRP A 856 14.12 -6.46 -55.53
C TRP A 856 13.37 -7.19 -54.41
N LEU A 857 12.09 -7.52 -54.62
CA LEU A 857 11.25 -8.20 -53.64
C LEU A 857 11.59 -9.68 -53.57
N GLN A 858 11.89 -10.32 -54.70
CA GLN A 858 12.41 -11.68 -54.74
C GLN A 858 13.76 -11.78 -54.00
N THR A 859 14.65 -10.80 -54.23
CA THR A 859 15.92 -10.67 -53.49
C THR A 859 15.67 -10.50 -52.00
N LEU A 860 14.72 -9.66 -51.60
CA LEU A 860 14.35 -9.47 -50.19
C LEU A 860 13.84 -10.76 -49.54
N LEU A 861 12.92 -11.45 -50.20
CA LEU A 861 12.35 -12.73 -49.73
C LEU A 861 13.41 -13.82 -49.56
N SER A 862 14.44 -13.84 -50.43
CA SER A 862 15.56 -14.78 -50.34
C SER A 862 16.42 -14.62 -49.08
N ARG A 863 16.32 -13.48 -48.38
CA ARG A 863 17.04 -13.21 -47.12
C ARG A 863 16.33 -13.81 -45.89
N ALA A 864 15.10 -14.32 -46.05
CA ALA A 864 14.39 -14.94 -44.95
C ALA A 864 14.98 -16.31 -44.63
N GLU A 865 15.57 -16.45 -43.44
CA GLU A 865 15.99 -17.74 -42.90
C GLU A 865 14.79 -18.42 -42.25
N ALA A 866 14.35 -19.56 -42.81
CA ALA A 866 13.23 -20.37 -42.30
C ALA A 866 11.92 -19.56 -42.05
N PRO A 867 11.32 -18.95 -43.09
CA PRO A 867 10.07 -18.19 -42.95
C PRO A 867 8.96 -19.04 -42.31
N GLY A 868 8.18 -18.47 -41.40
CA GLY A 868 7.04 -19.20 -40.82
C GLY A 868 5.95 -19.39 -41.85
N LEU A 869 5.45 -20.62 -42.02
CA LEU A 869 4.43 -20.95 -43.02
C LEU A 869 3.14 -21.41 -42.35
N TRP A 870 2.02 -20.80 -42.72
CA TRP A 870 0.72 -21.00 -42.07
C TRP A 870 -0.40 -21.01 -43.11
N GLN A 871 -1.24 -22.05 -43.06
CA GLN A 871 -2.48 -22.09 -43.82
C GLN A 871 -3.49 -21.16 -43.15
N LEU A 872 -4.01 -20.19 -43.90
CA LEU A 872 -4.98 -19.24 -43.39
C LEU A 872 -6.31 -19.97 -43.20
N ARG A 873 -6.81 -19.91 -41.96
CA ARG A 873 -8.08 -20.50 -41.55
C ARG A 873 -8.95 -19.44 -40.92
N ASP A 874 -10.24 -19.56 -41.13
CA ASP A 874 -11.23 -18.79 -40.40
C ASP A 874 -12.40 -19.69 -39.99
N GLN A 875 -13.34 -19.09 -39.28
CA GLN A 875 -14.49 -19.79 -38.74
C GLN A 875 -15.73 -18.92 -38.92
N ASP A 876 -16.85 -19.55 -39.27
CA ASP A 876 -18.15 -18.86 -39.28
C ASP A 876 -18.53 -18.40 -37.87
N PRO A 877 -19.20 -17.23 -37.74
CA PRO A 877 -19.60 -16.71 -36.45
C PRO A 877 -20.33 -17.77 -35.61
N LEU A 878 -19.88 -17.95 -34.37
CA LEU A 878 -20.52 -18.85 -33.41
C LEU A 878 -21.89 -18.32 -33.01
N ASP A 879 -22.91 -19.17 -32.99
CA ASP A 879 -24.25 -18.77 -32.53
C ASP A 879 -24.27 -18.31 -31.06
N ASN A 880 -23.30 -18.76 -30.26
CA ASN A 880 -23.22 -18.46 -28.84
C ASN A 880 -21.78 -18.57 -28.30
N TRP A 881 -21.40 -17.68 -27.38
CA TRP A 881 -20.10 -17.71 -26.70
C TRP A 881 -20.18 -18.10 -25.23
N VAL A 882 -21.38 -18.26 -24.66
CA VAL A 882 -21.60 -18.32 -23.21
C VAL A 882 -22.33 -19.60 -22.80
N LYS A 883 -21.84 -20.30 -21.78
CA LYS A 883 -22.57 -21.40 -21.13
C LYS A 883 -22.26 -21.42 -19.65
N GLY A 884 -23.28 -21.48 -18.79
CA GLY A 884 -23.09 -21.45 -17.34
C GLY A 884 -22.21 -20.25 -16.92
N ARG A 885 -21.07 -20.56 -16.29
CA ARG A 885 -20.01 -19.65 -15.83
C ARG A 885 -18.88 -19.45 -16.85
N ALA A 886 -19.01 -19.96 -18.07
CA ALA A 886 -17.94 -19.95 -19.07
C ALA A 886 -18.27 -19.04 -20.26
N ILE A 887 -17.27 -18.32 -20.76
CA ILE A 887 -17.31 -17.57 -22.01
C ILE A 887 -16.05 -17.82 -22.84
N VAL A 888 -16.16 -17.87 -24.17
CA VAL A 888 -15.00 -17.88 -25.08
C VAL A 888 -14.74 -16.52 -25.72
N ILE A 889 -13.45 -16.18 -25.92
CA ILE A 889 -13.01 -14.89 -26.49
C ILE A 889 -11.82 -15.03 -27.46
N GLY A 890 -11.53 -13.98 -28.23
CA GLY A 890 -10.44 -13.99 -29.22
C GLY A 890 -10.60 -15.10 -30.26
N ASP A 891 -9.51 -15.71 -30.69
CA ASP A 891 -9.53 -16.79 -31.69
C ASP A 891 -10.32 -18.04 -31.23
N ALA A 892 -10.57 -18.20 -29.93
CA ALA A 892 -11.47 -19.26 -29.44
C ALA A 892 -12.93 -18.99 -29.85
N ALA A 893 -13.33 -17.73 -29.99
CA ALA A 893 -14.68 -17.31 -30.32
C ALA A 893 -14.86 -16.89 -31.79
N HIS A 894 -13.89 -16.19 -32.37
CA HIS A 894 -14.05 -15.52 -33.67
C HIS A 894 -12.76 -15.51 -34.52
N ALA A 895 -12.07 -16.65 -34.61
CA ALA A 895 -10.91 -16.80 -35.50
C ALA A 895 -11.20 -16.26 -36.92
N MET A 896 -10.29 -15.43 -37.44
CA MET A 896 -10.53 -14.63 -38.65
C MET A 896 -9.30 -14.53 -39.54
N LEU A 897 -9.54 -14.27 -40.83
CA LEU A 897 -8.46 -14.00 -41.78
C LEU A 897 -7.69 -12.73 -41.40
N PRO A 898 -6.40 -12.63 -41.76
CA PRO A 898 -5.54 -11.53 -41.31
C PRO A 898 -5.64 -10.26 -42.16
N HIS A 899 -6.50 -10.20 -43.18
CA HIS A 899 -6.47 -9.14 -44.20
C HIS A 899 -6.76 -7.74 -43.64
N GLN A 900 -7.63 -7.64 -42.62
CA GLN A 900 -7.90 -6.40 -41.89
C GLN A 900 -6.89 -6.12 -40.76
N GLY A 901 -6.10 -7.14 -40.37
CA GLY A 901 -5.18 -7.08 -39.23
C GLY A 901 -5.83 -6.74 -37.88
N GLN A 902 -7.11 -7.10 -37.71
CA GLN A 902 -7.90 -6.76 -36.51
C GLN A 902 -8.00 -7.89 -35.48
N GLY A 903 -7.58 -9.13 -35.76
CA GLY A 903 -7.77 -10.25 -34.84
C GLY A 903 -7.22 -9.99 -33.42
N GLY A 904 -6.00 -9.48 -33.32
CA GLY A 904 -5.42 -9.09 -32.03
C GLY A 904 -6.09 -7.89 -31.37
N ALA A 905 -6.62 -6.95 -32.17
CA ALA A 905 -7.38 -5.81 -31.64
C ALA A 905 -8.74 -6.25 -31.08
N GLN A 906 -9.44 -7.16 -31.77
CA GLN A 906 -10.70 -7.74 -31.29
C GLN A 906 -10.49 -8.58 -30.03
N ALA A 907 -9.38 -9.33 -29.93
CA ALA A 907 -8.98 -10.03 -28.70
C ALA A 907 -8.77 -9.07 -27.51
N ILE A 908 -8.21 -7.88 -27.75
CA ILE A 908 -8.05 -6.83 -26.72
C ILE A 908 -9.40 -6.23 -26.33
N GLU A 909 -10.28 -5.97 -27.31
CA GLU A 909 -11.65 -5.49 -27.06
C GLU A 909 -12.46 -6.49 -26.22
N ASP A 910 -12.32 -7.80 -26.47
CA ASP A 910 -13.02 -8.81 -25.66
C ASP A 910 -12.54 -8.84 -24.21
N GLY A 911 -11.22 -8.82 -24.00
CA GLY A 911 -10.66 -8.83 -22.65
C GLY A 911 -11.03 -7.58 -21.84
N GLU A 912 -11.08 -6.42 -22.50
CA GLU A 912 -11.60 -5.19 -21.89
C GLU A 912 -13.08 -5.30 -21.55
N ALA A 913 -13.90 -5.88 -22.43
CA ALA A 913 -15.33 -6.03 -22.17
C ALA A 913 -15.59 -6.90 -20.93
N ILE A 914 -14.86 -8.00 -20.75
CA ILE A 914 -14.94 -8.81 -19.52
C ILE A 914 -14.63 -7.95 -18.29
N GLY A 915 -13.52 -7.22 -18.29
CA GLY A 915 -13.17 -6.32 -17.19
C GLY A 915 -14.24 -5.27 -16.91
N ALA A 916 -14.74 -4.61 -17.95
CA ALA A 916 -15.72 -3.53 -17.85
C ALA A 916 -17.09 -4.00 -17.33
N PHE A 917 -17.49 -5.24 -17.58
CA PHE A 917 -18.77 -5.78 -17.12
C PHE A 917 -18.68 -6.50 -15.77
N PHE A 918 -17.49 -6.91 -15.32
CA PHE A 918 -17.29 -7.55 -14.01
C PHE A 918 -16.69 -6.63 -12.94
N ASP A 919 -16.38 -5.36 -13.23
CA ASP A 919 -15.72 -4.41 -12.32
C ASP A 919 -16.41 -4.19 -10.94
N HIS A 920 -17.71 -4.41 -10.88
CA HIS A 920 -18.56 -4.20 -9.69
C HIS A 920 -18.83 -5.50 -8.93
N VAL A 921 -18.42 -6.65 -9.47
CA VAL A 921 -18.69 -7.95 -8.87
C VAL A 921 -17.70 -8.22 -7.74
N GLN A 922 -18.22 -8.43 -6.54
CA GLN A 922 -17.43 -8.78 -5.36
C GLN A 922 -18.13 -9.91 -4.62
N GLY A 923 -17.38 -10.82 -4.00
CA GLY A 923 -18.00 -11.88 -3.21
C GLY A 923 -18.45 -13.10 -4.02
N ALA A 924 -19.30 -13.89 -3.38
CA ALA A 924 -20.02 -14.98 -4.02
C ALA A 924 -21.22 -14.45 -4.80
N VAL A 925 -21.27 -14.73 -6.10
CA VAL A 925 -22.44 -14.41 -6.94
C VAL A 925 -23.08 -15.68 -7.51
N SER A 926 -24.39 -15.58 -7.71
CA SER A 926 -25.20 -16.70 -8.24
C SER A 926 -24.79 -17.06 -9.67
N LEU A 927 -25.12 -18.28 -10.11
CA LEU A 927 -24.91 -18.69 -11.50
C LEU A 927 -25.69 -17.80 -12.47
N GLU A 928 -26.91 -17.41 -12.11
CA GLU A 928 -27.80 -16.58 -12.93
C GLU A 928 -27.23 -15.17 -13.15
N GLU A 929 -26.65 -14.58 -12.11
CA GLU A 929 -26.02 -13.28 -12.17
C GLU A 929 -24.78 -13.30 -13.07
N VAL A 930 -23.89 -14.28 -12.90
CA VAL A 930 -22.72 -14.46 -13.79
C VAL A 930 -23.17 -14.66 -15.23
N ASN A 931 -24.19 -15.48 -15.46
CA ASN A 931 -24.71 -15.73 -16.80
C ASN A 931 -25.29 -14.46 -17.45
N THR A 932 -26.01 -13.65 -16.66
CA THR A 932 -26.57 -12.37 -17.11
C THR A 932 -25.47 -11.42 -17.57
N ILE A 933 -24.39 -11.28 -16.79
CA ILE A 933 -23.25 -10.43 -17.13
C ILE A 933 -22.54 -10.96 -18.38
N LEU A 934 -22.30 -12.27 -18.46
CA LEU A 934 -21.69 -12.89 -19.65
C LEU A 934 -22.54 -12.67 -20.91
N LYS A 935 -23.87 -12.73 -20.79
CA LYS A 935 -24.76 -12.46 -21.92
C LYS A 935 -24.65 -11.01 -22.40
N GLN A 936 -24.51 -10.05 -21.48
CA GLN A 936 -24.25 -8.65 -21.85
C GLN A 936 -22.94 -8.49 -22.62
N VAL A 937 -21.86 -9.16 -22.18
CA VAL A 937 -20.58 -9.16 -22.91
C VAL A 937 -20.77 -9.72 -24.32
N PHE A 938 -21.45 -10.86 -24.45
CA PHE A 938 -21.76 -11.47 -25.75
C PHE A 938 -22.56 -10.51 -26.65
N ASP A 939 -23.64 -9.92 -26.17
CA ASP A 939 -24.51 -9.07 -26.99
C ASP A 939 -23.78 -7.80 -27.48
N VAL A 940 -22.87 -7.25 -26.67
CA VAL A 940 -22.05 -6.09 -27.02
C VAL A 940 -20.97 -6.45 -28.04
N ARG A 941 -20.33 -7.61 -27.90
CA ARG A 941 -19.17 -8.02 -28.70
C ARG A 941 -19.52 -8.76 -29.99
N TYR A 942 -20.58 -9.56 -29.98
CA TYR A 942 -20.89 -10.52 -31.05
C TYR A 942 -21.04 -9.86 -32.42
N LYS A 943 -21.96 -8.89 -32.56
CA LYS A 943 -22.17 -8.16 -33.84
C LYS A 943 -20.87 -7.49 -34.29
N ARG A 944 -20.08 -6.94 -33.36
CA ARG A 944 -18.85 -6.22 -33.67
C ARG A 944 -17.76 -7.14 -34.20
N ALA A 945 -17.46 -8.23 -33.50
CA ALA A 945 -16.44 -9.19 -33.92
C ALA A 945 -16.84 -9.90 -35.23
N SER A 946 -18.08 -10.39 -35.33
CA SER A 946 -18.57 -11.08 -36.54
C SER A 946 -18.61 -10.18 -37.78
N THR A 947 -18.92 -8.89 -37.62
CA THR A 947 -18.83 -7.90 -38.70
C THR A 947 -17.39 -7.76 -39.20
N VAL A 948 -16.41 -7.71 -38.29
CA VAL A 948 -14.98 -7.66 -38.66
C VAL A 948 -14.52 -8.96 -39.33
N GLN A 949 -15.00 -10.13 -38.88
CA GLN A 949 -14.75 -11.41 -39.54
C GLN A 949 -15.24 -11.38 -40.99
N ALA A 950 -16.48 -10.95 -41.22
CA ALA A 950 -17.07 -10.85 -42.55
C ALA A 950 -16.27 -9.91 -43.47
N PHE A 951 -15.85 -8.75 -42.96
CA PHE A 951 -15.04 -7.81 -43.74
C PHE A 951 -13.64 -8.34 -44.06
N SER A 952 -13.04 -9.11 -43.16
CA SER A 952 -11.75 -9.75 -43.45
C SER A 952 -11.86 -10.76 -44.61
N ARG A 953 -13.00 -11.46 -44.72
CA ARG A 953 -13.31 -12.34 -45.88
C ARG A 953 -13.48 -11.56 -47.18
N VAL A 954 -14.20 -10.45 -47.11
CA VAL A 954 -14.40 -9.57 -48.27
C VAL A 954 -13.05 -9.06 -48.79
N GLN A 955 -12.15 -8.60 -47.91
CA GLN A 955 -10.83 -8.10 -48.28
C GLN A 955 -9.84 -9.19 -48.74
N ALA A 956 -10.14 -10.47 -48.48
CA ALA A 956 -9.39 -11.61 -49.01
C ALA A 956 -9.60 -11.79 -50.52
N MET A 957 -10.73 -11.33 -51.07
CA MET A 957 -11.08 -11.50 -52.47
C MET A 957 -10.23 -10.60 -53.40
N PRO A 958 -10.01 -11.00 -54.67
CA PRO A 958 -9.35 -10.16 -55.66
C PRO A 958 -10.06 -8.81 -55.83
N PRO A 959 -9.35 -7.75 -56.23
CA PRO A 959 -9.99 -6.48 -56.60
C PRO A 959 -10.98 -6.73 -57.75
N LYS A 960 -12.26 -6.36 -57.59
CA LYS A 960 -13.22 -6.27 -58.70
C LYS A 960 -13.24 -4.85 -59.26
N GLU A 961 -13.17 -4.73 -60.58
CA GLU A 961 -13.46 -3.47 -61.29
C GLU A 961 -14.98 -3.33 -61.50
N ASP A 962 -15.54 -2.19 -61.12
CA ASP A 962 -16.82 -1.69 -61.66
C ASP A 962 -16.72 -0.16 -61.83
N ASN A 963 -17.57 0.39 -62.71
CA ASN A 963 -17.60 1.75 -63.27
C ASN A 963 -17.72 2.87 -62.20
N GLY A 964 -16.70 3.05 -61.36
CA GLY A 964 -16.63 4.13 -60.38
C GLY A 964 -15.63 3.97 -59.23
N GLY A 965 -14.97 2.82 -59.07
CA GLY A 965 -13.90 2.63 -58.06
C GLY A 965 -13.84 1.22 -57.45
N HIS A 966 -12.68 0.86 -56.86
CA HIS A 966 -12.45 -0.45 -56.26
C HIS A 966 -13.46 -0.78 -55.14
N VAL A 967 -14.24 -1.85 -55.32
CA VAL A 967 -15.28 -2.31 -54.36
C VAL A 967 -14.70 -2.78 -53.01
N ASN A 968 -13.41 -3.11 -52.94
CA ASN A 968 -12.69 -3.55 -51.74
C ASN A 968 -11.74 -2.47 -51.20
N ASN A 969 -12.24 -1.28 -50.89
CA ASN A 969 -11.40 -0.20 -50.37
C ASN A 969 -11.03 -0.41 -48.88
N SER A 970 -9.74 -0.62 -48.62
CA SER A 970 -9.16 -0.75 -47.27
C SER A 970 -9.47 0.44 -46.32
N LYS A 971 -9.85 1.61 -46.83
CA LYS A 971 -10.27 2.79 -46.05
C LYS A 971 -11.66 2.67 -45.41
N MET A 972 -12.59 1.99 -46.07
CA MET A 972 -14.04 2.06 -45.78
C MET A 972 -14.38 1.61 -44.34
N PHE A 973 -13.54 0.76 -43.75
CA PHE A 973 -13.79 0.13 -42.45
C PHE A 973 -12.96 0.73 -41.30
N MET A 974 -12.04 1.66 -41.59
CA MET A 974 -11.25 2.32 -40.55
C MET A 974 -12.13 3.07 -39.54
N PRO A 975 -13.18 3.84 -39.94
CA PRO A 975 -14.05 4.52 -38.99
C PRO A 975 -14.78 3.54 -38.05
N TRP A 976 -15.29 2.43 -38.56
CA TRP A 976 -15.96 1.40 -37.76
C TRP A 976 -15.04 0.79 -36.69
N ASN A 977 -13.82 0.44 -37.11
CA ASN A 977 -12.84 -0.14 -36.21
C ASN A 977 -12.41 0.87 -35.17
N TRP A 978 -12.03 2.09 -35.56
CA TRP A 978 -11.34 3.04 -34.68
C TRP A 978 -12.27 3.79 -33.71
N LYS A 979 -13.58 3.87 -33.98
CA LYS A 979 -14.57 4.58 -33.12
C LYS A 979 -14.91 3.86 -31.80
N TYR A 980 -14.35 2.68 -31.53
CA TYR A 980 -14.59 1.97 -30.27
C TYR A 980 -13.79 2.59 -29.12
N GLU A 981 -14.51 3.08 -28.12
CA GLU A 981 -13.92 3.68 -26.92
C GLU A 981 -13.87 2.70 -25.73
N GLY A 982 -14.55 1.56 -25.81
CA GLY A 982 -14.71 0.59 -24.72
C GLY A 982 -16.10 -0.04 -24.73
N ALA A 983 -16.27 -1.14 -23.99
CA ALA A 983 -17.47 -1.97 -24.08
C ALA A 983 -18.74 -1.26 -23.59
N ARG A 984 -18.64 -0.47 -22.52
CA ARG A 984 -19.76 0.31 -21.98
C ARG A 984 -20.21 1.43 -22.92
N ASP A 985 -19.27 2.16 -23.51
CA ASP A 985 -19.56 3.18 -24.52
C ASP A 985 -20.22 2.54 -25.76
N TRP A 986 -19.71 1.40 -26.21
CA TRP A 986 -20.27 0.68 -27.33
C TRP A 986 -21.70 0.20 -27.07
N GLN A 987 -21.96 -0.37 -25.88
CA GLN A 987 -23.30 -0.77 -25.46
C GLN A 987 -24.27 0.42 -25.48
N GLN A 988 -23.84 1.58 -24.99
CA GLN A 988 -24.66 2.79 -24.98
C GLN A 988 -25.01 3.23 -26.41
N ARG A 989 -24.03 3.26 -27.32
CA ARG A 989 -24.28 3.59 -28.73
C ARG A 989 -25.24 2.61 -29.41
N GLN A 990 -25.15 1.31 -29.08
CA GLN A 990 -26.10 0.31 -29.59
C GLN A 990 -27.52 0.61 -29.14
N LYS A 991 -27.73 0.96 -27.86
CA LYS A 991 -29.05 1.34 -27.33
C LYS A 991 -29.64 2.58 -27.99
N GLU A 992 -28.79 3.50 -28.42
CA GLU A 992 -29.20 4.75 -29.08
C GLU A 992 -29.34 4.63 -30.61
N GLY A 993 -29.12 3.44 -31.19
CA GLY A 993 -29.12 3.24 -32.64
C GLY A 993 -27.95 3.91 -33.36
N ARG A 994 -26.88 4.26 -32.64
CA ARG A 994 -25.66 4.94 -33.16
C ARG A 994 -24.49 3.99 -33.39
N ALA A 995 -24.75 2.68 -33.41
CA ALA A 995 -23.76 1.62 -33.56
C ALA A 995 -23.85 0.88 -34.91
N ASP A 996 -24.40 1.54 -35.93
CA ASP A 996 -24.43 1.03 -37.30
C ASP A 996 -23.25 1.57 -38.13
N LEU A 997 -22.99 0.92 -39.26
CA LEU A 997 -21.94 1.30 -40.20
C LEU A 997 -22.27 2.66 -40.82
N ASP A 998 -21.72 3.75 -40.28
CA ASP A 998 -21.55 5.01 -41.00
C ASP A 998 -20.58 4.76 -42.16
N LEU A 999 -21.11 4.44 -43.34
CA LEU A 999 -20.35 4.31 -44.58
C LEU A 999 -20.11 5.68 -45.27
N ASP A 1000 -20.67 6.76 -44.73
CA ASP A 1000 -20.50 8.12 -45.25
C ASP A 1000 -19.15 8.72 -44.81
N LEU A 1001 -18.03 8.24 -45.36
CA LEU A 1001 -16.72 8.91 -45.35
C LEU A 1001 -15.87 8.61 -46.59
#